data_AF-A0A518BPC6-F1
#
_entry.id   AF-A0A518BPC6-F1
#
_cell.length_a   1.000
_cell.length_b   1.000
_cell.length_c   1.000
_cell.angle_alpha   90.00
_cell.angle_beta   90.00
_cell.angle_gamma   90.00
#
_symmetry.space_group_name_H-M   'P 1'
#
loop_
_entity.id
_entity.type
_entity.pdbx_description
1 polymer ?
#
loop_
_entity_poly.entity_id
_entity_poly.type
_entity_poly.pdbx_seq_one_letter_code
_entity_poly.pdbx_strand_id
1 'polypeptide(L)'
;MLRFRVAVVAGPLLLVCGCDRSGQEPRSLRVELFRQAGQSGVFLNEVLTVHLSAPLDPASVNRSSARVVDDRGRPVTGRFEVDAERLRFHPRPPLEPELSDGSFEPGQRYRIELAGFPRPDGIRGRSGEPLAATWWAEFVTAAPGGAQPLFEDPSLWRAEPLTIASTEVEATAPIELRCAEPLDPRTVRGESFQLVRYESAETSAEGEGAASSPGGTEQSRPPAGSLRLTRIPLRAELIANDAEGARIALVPLGPSGVRRGLVPGEHHLGLDPLQPPPTDLGGNPAAVIWAAVPGGLAPLTVVGPQRESRAHDRTFDFLSAGMRSPEEPSGVDGTAWWDDGGLVTLRLPAACGSGADGPVLLTSGPVPRSISATSLGLSAGALCELPDSGPVILRAQGRVELDGRLDRRLAGPALSWTGDLPHEDWVERVVDEGGVAAFDTVDFGAGETLSEWLEHLGRTAQPVTVIIAGGDLVIDGDICVDGPLVLVAGGWLRVHGRVSAPEVWKSDLGDGARLSRRPRLLPLDIDPPTADTLREAQSWTVLSAPFSPREESVRWTGARVASDPGLGWARVRYLGERTLPSGEIERIGPVDDPLLLEESPAVRLLIELGMGPARPGQPWLPPRVDSVELTWVTGADRP
;
A
#
# COMPACT_ATOMS: atom_id res chain seq x y z
N MET A 1 55.26 28.67 64.85
CA MET A 1 54.43 27.59 64.26
C MET A 1 52.98 28.00 64.44
N LEU A 2 52.07 28.11 63.47
CA LEU A 2 52.07 28.05 62.01
C LEU A 2 51.01 29.10 61.61
N ARG A 3 51.32 30.01 60.68
CA ARG A 3 50.36 31.01 60.16
C ARG A 3 49.67 30.42 58.93
N PHE A 4 48.35 30.54 58.83
CA PHE A 4 47.66 30.49 57.55
C PHE A 4 46.64 31.64 57.46
N ARG A 5 46.88 32.52 56.49
CA ARG A 5 45.95 33.54 56.01
C ARG A 5 45.10 32.90 54.92
N VAL A 6 43.77 33.03 54.99
CA VAL A 6 42.87 32.71 53.87
C VAL A 6 42.44 34.02 53.24
N ALA A 7 42.72 34.15 51.95
CA ALA A 7 42.41 35.29 51.12
C ALA A 7 40.94 35.24 50.68
N VAL A 8 40.27 36.39 50.75
CA VAL A 8 38.94 36.63 50.18
C VAL A 8 39.12 36.85 48.67
N VAL A 9 38.58 35.95 47.86
CA VAL A 9 38.44 36.13 46.41
C VAL A 9 36.96 36.41 46.14
N ALA A 10 36.66 37.66 45.78
CA ALA A 10 35.36 38.07 45.27
C ALA A 10 35.24 37.60 43.81
N GLY A 11 34.40 36.58 43.58
CA GLY A 11 34.01 36.14 42.25
C GLY A 11 32.76 36.88 41.76
N PRO A 12 32.63 37.16 40.45
CA PRO A 12 31.48 37.84 39.89
C PRO A 12 30.26 36.91 39.92
N LEU A 13 29.16 37.40 40.51
CA LEU A 13 27.84 36.79 40.47
C LEU A 13 27.34 36.83 39.01
N LEU A 14 27.50 35.74 38.27
CA LEU A 14 26.74 35.48 37.04
C LEU A 14 25.31 35.12 37.46
N LEU A 15 24.42 36.10 37.32
CA LEU A 15 22.97 35.92 37.32
C LEU A 15 22.60 35.03 36.12
N VAL A 16 22.59 33.71 36.35
CA VAL A 16 21.89 32.77 35.48
C VAL A 16 20.41 33.02 35.70
N CYS A 17 19.77 33.75 34.78
CA CYS A 17 18.32 33.72 34.62
C CYS A 17 17.95 32.31 34.19
N GLY A 18 17.82 31.41 35.16
CA GLY A 18 17.17 30.13 34.97
C GLY A 18 15.73 30.43 34.60
N CYS A 19 15.41 30.29 33.31
CA CYS A 19 14.04 30.17 32.86
C CYS A 19 13.44 29.01 33.66
N ASP A 20 12.60 29.36 34.62
CA ASP A 20 11.72 28.46 35.34
C ASP A 20 10.72 27.91 34.32
N ARG A 21 11.18 26.97 33.48
CA ARG A 21 10.31 26.04 32.78
C ARG A 21 9.74 25.16 33.88
N SER A 22 8.71 25.67 34.53
CA SER A 22 7.82 24.93 35.41
C SER A 22 7.67 23.53 34.82
N GLY A 23 8.21 22.53 35.52
CA GLY A 23 8.26 21.14 35.11
C GLY A 23 6.85 20.60 34.90
N GLN A 24 6.31 20.87 33.71
CA GLN A 24 5.13 20.18 33.23
C GLN A 24 5.64 18.77 32.94
N GLU A 25 5.30 17.82 33.81
CA GLU A 25 5.62 16.41 33.61
C GLU A 25 5.35 16.06 32.15
N PRO A 26 6.29 15.40 31.46
CA PRO A 26 6.12 15.06 30.05
C PRO A 26 4.80 14.34 29.90
N ARG A 27 3.88 14.95 29.14
CA ARG A 27 2.58 14.35 28.88
C ARG A 27 2.83 13.00 28.21
N SER A 28 2.29 11.95 28.79
CA SER A 28 2.37 10.60 28.25
C SER A 28 1.00 10.18 27.74
N LEU A 29 0.96 9.55 26.57
CA LEU A 29 -0.24 8.88 26.10
C LEU A 29 -0.53 7.68 27.02
N ARG A 30 -1.80 7.46 27.33
CA ARG A 30 -2.26 6.33 28.14
C ARG A 30 -3.42 5.63 27.44
N VAL A 31 -3.48 4.31 27.57
CA VAL A 31 -4.69 3.55 27.23
C VAL A 31 -5.71 3.79 28.34
N GLU A 32 -6.86 4.35 27.99
CA GLU A 32 -7.95 4.63 28.93
C GLU A 32 -8.91 3.46 29.05
N LEU A 33 -9.20 2.82 27.92
CA LEU A 33 -10.16 1.72 27.86
C LEU A 33 -9.81 0.76 26.72
N PHE A 34 -9.88 -0.52 27.01
CA PHE A 34 -10.00 -1.56 26.00
C PHE A 34 -11.23 -2.40 26.36
N ARG A 35 -12.28 -2.30 25.55
CA ARG A 35 -13.60 -2.88 25.89
C ARG A 35 -13.49 -4.38 26.16
N GLN A 36 -12.70 -5.09 25.37
CA GLN A 36 -12.56 -6.54 25.42
C GLN A 36 -11.54 -7.03 26.46
N ALA A 37 -10.93 -6.14 27.26
CA ALA A 37 -9.93 -6.53 28.26
C ALA A 37 -10.49 -7.54 29.27
N GLY A 38 -9.90 -8.73 29.33
CA GLY A 38 -10.30 -9.82 30.22
C GLY A 38 -11.66 -10.44 29.87
N GLN A 39 -12.28 -10.07 28.75
CA GLN A 39 -13.56 -10.63 28.34
C GLN A 39 -13.40 -12.05 27.80
N SER A 40 -14.45 -12.84 28.00
CA SER A 40 -14.64 -14.13 27.34
C SER A 40 -15.88 -14.04 26.46
N GLY A 41 -15.84 -14.67 25.29
CA GLY A 41 -16.95 -14.60 24.34
C GLY A 41 -16.84 -13.44 23.34
N VAL A 42 -15.64 -12.92 23.08
CA VAL A 42 -15.41 -11.92 22.02
C VAL A 42 -15.70 -12.55 20.66
N PHE A 43 -16.48 -11.89 19.81
CA PHE A 43 -16.86 -12.47 18.51
C PHE A 43 -15.66 -12.58 17.56
N LEU A 44 -15.70 -13.56 16.65
CA LEU A 44 -14.61 -13.80 15.71
C LEU A 44 -14.42 -12.69 14.66
N ASN A 45 -15.47 -11.89 14.43
CA ASN A 45 -15.47 -10.70 13.59
C ASN A 45 -15.55 -9.39 14.39
N GLU A 46 -15.43 -9.43 15.73
CA GLU A 46 -15.56 -8.24 16.56
C GLU A 46 -14.39 -7.28 16.33
N VAL A 47 -14.69 -6.02 16.04
CA VAL A 47 -13.67 -4.97 15.94
C VAL A 47 -13.15 -4.63 17.33
N LEU A 48 -11.88 -4.93 17.58
CA LEU A 48 -11.24 -4.60 18.85
C LEU A 48 -10.97 -3.09 18.89
N THR A 49 -11.42 -2.42 19.95
CA THR A 49 -11.29 -0.95 20.05
C THR A 49 -10.55 -0.56 21.32
N VAL A 50 -9.38 0.06 21.15
CA VAL A 50 -8.59 0.66 22.22
C VAL A 50 -8.78 2.17 22.20
N HIS A 51 -9.19 2.75 23.33
CA HIS A 51 -9.31 4.19 23.55
C HIS A 51 -8.09 4.70 24.28
N LEU A 52 -7.52 5.79 23.80
CA LEU A 52 -6.35 6.44 24.37
C LEU A 52 -6.69 7.85 24.86
N SER A 53 -5.82 8.40 25.71
CA SER A 53 -6.05 9.69 26.37
C SER A 53 -5.90 10.91 25.44
N ALA A 54 -5.47 10.70 24.19
CA ALA A 54 -5.31 11.74 23.19
C ALA A 54 -5.36 11.14 21.77
N PRO A 55 -5.63 11.95 20.74
CA PRO A 55 -5.60 11.51 19.34
C PRO A 55 -4.26 10.88 18.97
N LEU A 56 -4.31 9.75 18.28
CA LEU A 56 -3.15 9.01 17.81
C LEU A 56 -2.51 9.64 16.57
N ASP A 57 -1.21 9.44 16.44
CA ASP A 57 -0.50 9.62 15.17
C ASP A 57 -0.59 8.33 14.33
N PRO A 58 -1.29 8.35 13.17
CA PRO A 58 -1.39 7.17 12.30
C PRO A 58 -0.04 6.62 11.83
N ALA A 59 0.98 7.46 11.65
CA ALA A 59 2.31 7.01 11.22
C ALA A 59 3.02 6.17 12.31
N SER A 60 2.66 6.37 13.58
CA SER A 60 3.19 5.58 14.69
C SER A 60 2.58 4.18 14.81
N VAL A 61 1.51 3.88 14.06
CA VAL A 61 0.78 2.60 14.13
C VAL A 61 1.20 1.70 12.98
N ASN A 62 2.03 0.70 13.28
CA ASN A 62 2.55 -0.27 12.34
C ASN A 62 2.69 -1.65 13.02
N ARG A 63 3.15 -2.67 12.30
CA ARG A 63 3.25 -4.04 12.82
C ARG A 63 4.25 -4.22 13.97
N SER A 64 5.23 -3.32 14.13
CA SER A 64 6.18 -3.37 15.25
C SER A 64 5.63 -2.69 16.50
N SER A 65 4.71 -1.73 16.32
CA SER A 65 4.14 -0.90 17.39
C SER A 65 2.76 -1.36 17.87
N ALA A 66 1.95 -1.99 17.01
CA ALA A 66 0.65 -2.56 17.35
C ALA A 66 0.49 -3.95 16.73
N ARG A 67 0.11 -4.93 17.54
CA ARG A 67 -0.17 -6.30 17.07
C ARG A 67 -1.20 -6.98 17.95
N VAL A 68 -1.90 -7.94 17.36
CA VAL A 68 -2.68 -8.94 18.07
C VAL A 68 -1.98 -10.28 17.89
N VAL A 69 -1.78 -11.02 18.98
CA VAL A 69 -1.07 -12.30 18.97
C VAL A 69 -1.91 -13.40 19.60
N ASP A 70 -1.70 -14.63 19.16
CA ASP A 70 -2.29 -15.83 19.77
C ASP A 70 -1.58 -16.24 21.07
N ASP A 71 -2.03 -17.34 21.68
CA ASP A 71 -1.47 -17.92 22.91
C ASP A 71 0.00 -18.36 22.77
N ARG A 72 0.48 -18.57 21.54
CA ARG A 72 1.88 -18.90 21.20
C ARG A 72 2.70 -17.65 20.87
N GLY A 73 2.11 -16.47 20.92
CA GLY A 73 2.76 -15.20 20.57
C GLY A 73 2.91 -14.96 19.06
N ARG A 74 2.21 -15.73 18.22
CA ARG A 74 2.22 -15.52 16.76
C ARG A 74 1.25 -14.40 16.41
N PRO A 75 1.65 -13.43 15.56
CA PRO A 75 0.76 -12.37 15.13
C PRO A 75 -0.40 -12.94 14.30
N VAL A 76 -1.61 -12.46 14.55
CA VAL A 76 -2.78 -12.79 13.73
C VAL A 76 -2.93 -11.76 12.60
N THR A 77 -3.53 -12.20 11.49
CA THR A 77 -3.83 -11.32 10.35
C THR A 77 -4.94 -10.34 10.71
N GLY A 78 -4.93 -9.14 10.13
CA GLY A 78 -5.98 -8.13 10.32
C GLY A 78 -5.47 -6.73 9.97
N ARG A 79 -6.33 -5.73 10.11
CA ARG A 79 -6.02 -4.34 9.76
C ARG A 79 -6.21 -3.42 10.95
N PHE A 80 -5.20 -2.60 11.25
CA PHE A 80 -5.36 -1.49 12.18
C PHE A 80 -5.88 -0.25 11.46
N GLU A 81 -6.75 0.50 12.13
CA GLU A 81 -7.28 1.78 11.70
C GLU A 81 -7.21 2.75 12.87
N VAL A 82 -6.76 3.98 12.58
CA VAL A 82 -6.70 5.06 13.56
C VAL A 82 -7.84 6.03 13.31
N ASP A 83 -8.69 6.21 14.31
CA ASP A 83 -9.81 7.15 14.32
C ASP A 83 -9.70 8.05 15.56
N ALA A 84 -8.99 9.17 15.39
CA ALA A 84 -8.65 10.11 16.45
C ALA A 84 -7.98 9.39 17.64
N GLU A 85 -8.57 9.41 18.84
CA GLU A 85 -8.07 8.73 20.04
C GLU A 85 -8.39 7.22 20.10
N ARG A 86 -8.92 6.64 19.02
CA ARG A 86 -9.28 5.23 18.94
C ARG A 86 -8.37 4.48 17.97
N LEU A 87 -7.82 3.37 18.45
CA LEU A 87 -7.18 2.36 17.62
C LEU A 87 -8.14 1.19 17.45
N ARG A 88 -8.52 0.90 16.21
CA ARG A 88 -9.41 -0.21 15.85
C ARG A 88 -8.63 -1.30 15.14
N PHE A 89 -8.82 -2.55 15.54
CA PHE A 89 -8.32 -3.71 14.83
C PHE A 89 -9.49 -4.46 14.22
N HIS A 90 -9.49 -4.54 12.89
CA HIS A 90 -10.45 -5.29 12.09
C HIS A 90 -9.89 -6.69 11.82
N PRO A 91 -10.43 -7.74 12.45
CA PRO A 91 -10.01 -9.10 12.15
C PRO A 91 -10.44 -9.48 10.73
N ARG A 92 -9.60 -10.23 10.03
CA ARG A 92 -10.00 -11.00 8.84
C ARG A 92 -11.03 -12.08 9.26
N PRO A 93 -12.24 -12.07 8.70
CA PRO A 93 -13.25 -13.09 8.95
C PRO A 93 -12.88 -14.44 8.30
N PRO A 94 -13.31 -15.57 8.88
CA PRO A 94 -13.09 -16.89 8.29
C PRO A 94 -13.97 -17.12 7.06
N LEU A 95 -13.45 -17.88 6.10
CA LEU A 95 -14.16 -18.35 4.91
C LEU A 95 -14.40 -19.86 4.93
N GLU A 96 -13.58 -20.62 5.67
CA GLU A 96 -13.69 -22.08 5.74
C GLU A 96 -14.68 -22.51 6.84
N PRO A 97 -15.41 -23.63 6.67
CA PRO A 97 -16.31 -24.18 7.70
C PRO A 97 -15.60 -24.49 9.03
N GLU A 98 -14.32 -24.83 8.98
CA GLU A 98 -13.48 -25.11 10.15
C GLU A 98 -13.09 -23.83 10.91
N LEU A 99 -13.28 -22.65 10.30
CA LEU A 99 -12.98 -21.32 10.83
C LEU A 99 -11.48 -21.03 11.08
N SER A 100 -10.58 -21.94 10.70
CA SER A 100 -9.13 -21.84 10.97
C SER A 100 -8.39 -20.84 10.09
N ASP A 101 -9.00 -20.38 9.00
CA ASP A 101 -8.45 -19.39 8.09
C ASP A 101 -8.74 -17.94 8.53
N GLY A 102 -9.59 -17.76 9.54
CA GLY A 102 -9.85 -16.46 10.16
C GLY A 102 -8.69 -15.93 11.01
N SER A 103 -8.80 -14.69 11.48
CA SER A 103 -7.84 -14.11 12.43
C SER A 103 -7.95 -14.72 13.82
N PHE A 104 -9.19 -15.07 14.17
CA PHE A 104 -9.57 -15.59 15.47
C PHE A 104 -10.16 -17.00 15.30
N GLU A 105 -9.58 -17.94 16.02
CA GLU A 105 -10.10 -19.29 16.19
C GLU A 105 -11.09 -19.31 17.38
N PRO A 106 -12.13 -20.18 17.35
CA PRO A 106 -13.10 -20.28 18.42
C PRO A 106 -12.52 -20.72 19.77
N GLY A 107 -12.89 -20.03 20.85
CA GLY A 107 -12.54 -20.37 22.23
C GLY A 107 -11.06 -20.18 22.61
N GLN A 108 -10.29 -19.49 21.77
CA GLN A 108 -8.86 -19.28 21.97
C GLN A 108 -8.56 -17.98 22.71
N ARG A 109 -7.40 -17.94 23.37
CA ARG A 109 -6.89 -16.74 24.05
C ARG A 109 -6.01 -15.93 23.10
N TYR A 110 -6.24 -14.63 23.06
CA TYR A 110 -5.46 -13.68 22.30
C TYR A 110 -4.99 -12.53 23.20
N ARG A 111 -3.95 -11.84 22.74
CA ARG A 111 -3.41 -10.64 23.39
C ARG A 111 -3.22 -9.54 22.37
N ILE A 112 -3.74 -8.34 22.66
CA ILE A 112 -3.37 -7.12 21.95
C ILE A 112 -2.16 -6.50 22.65
N GLU A 113 -1.17 -6.06 21.87
CA GLU A 113 0.06 -5.45 22.36
C GLU A 113 0.31 -4.13 21.65
N LEU A 114 0.50 -3.07 22.45
CA LEU A 114 0.84 -1.73 22.01
C LEU A 114 2.20 -1.36 22.58
N ALA A 115 3.20 -1.22 21.72
CA ALA A 115 4.54 -0.80 22.10
C ALA A 115 4.50 0.64 22.61
N GLY A 116 5.13 0.88 23.76
CA GLY A 116 5.32 2.22 24.30
C GLY A 116 6.78 2.48 24.64
N PHE A 117 7.02 3.56 25.38
CA PHE A 117 8.35 3.93 25.84
C PHE A 117 9.04 2.78 26.60
N PRO A 118 10.36 2.55 26.43
CA PRO A 118 11.35 3.37 25.73
C PRO A 118 11.53 3.08 24.24
N ARG A 119 10.61 2.34 23.61
CA ARG A 119 10.76 1.99 22.18
C ARG A 119 10.60 3.25 21.31
N PRO A 120 11.59 3.58 20.45
CA PRO A 120 11.51 4.75 19.59
C PRO A 120 10.39 4.62 18.54
N ASP A 121 10.12 3.38 18.13
CA ASP A 121 9.04 2.98 17.21
C ASP A 121 7.71 2.68 17.93
N GLY A 122 7.55 3.12 19.17
CA GLY A 122 6.31 2.94 19.94
C GLY A 122 5.14 3.80 19.44
N ILE A 123 3.95 3.47 19.91
CA ILE A 123 2.71 4.24 19.67
C ILE A 123 2.86 5.65 20.25
N ARG A 124 2.42 6.65 19.47
CA ARG A 124 2.48 8.06 19.82
C ARG A 124 1.15 8.76 19.63
N GLY A 125 0.92 9.77 20.46
CA GLY A 125 -0.12 10.75 20.24
C GLY A 125 0.28 11.70 19.12
N ARG A 126 -0.71 12.34 18.50
CA ARG A 126 -0.52 13.31 17.42
C ARG A 126 0.29 14.54 17.85
N SER A 127 0.39 14.82 19.15
CA SER A 127 1.26 15.89 19.68
C SER A 127 2.66 15.39 20.05
N GLY A 128 3.01 14.15 19.69
CA GLY A 128 4.32 13.53 19.88
C GLY A 128 4.51 12.79 21.20
N GLU A 129 3.53 12.83 22.10
CA GLU A 129 3.59 12.13 23.38
C GLU A 129 3.71 10.61 23.19
N PRO A 130 4.71 9.94 23.78
CA PRO A 130 4.82 8.49 23.66
C PRO A 130 3.78 7.82 24.57
N LEU A 131 3.34 6.62 24.19
CA LEU A 131 2.66 5.71 25.10
C LEU A 131 3.57 5.42 26.30
N ALA A 132 3.08 5.69 27.52
CA ALA A 132 3.88 5.74 28.75
C ALA A 132 4.75 4.49 28.99
N ALA A 133 4.23 3.32 28.62
CA ALA A 133 4.90 2.04 28.64
C ALA A 133 4.24 1.10 27.63
N THR A 134 4.91 0.02 27.25
CA THR A 134 4.25 -1.07 26.50
C THR A 134 3.03 -1.55 27.26
N TRP A 135 1.89 -1.51 26.60
CA TRP A 135 0.60 -1.91 27.15
C TRP A 135 0.12 -3.18 26.45
N TRP A 136 -0.56 -4.05 27.19
CA TRP A 136 -1.21 -5.22 26.62
C TRP A 136 -2.46 -5.58 27.40
N ALA A 137 -3.35 -6.30 26.74
CA ALA A 137 -4.50 -6.91 27.37
C ALA A 137 -4.88 -8.21 26.66
N GLU A 138 -5.44 -9.15 27.42
CA GLU A 138 -5.88 -10.44 26.92
C GLU A 138 -7.40 -10.48 26.78
N PHE A 139 -7.88 -11.33 25.87
CA PHE A 139 -9.28 -11.66 25.71
C PHE A 139 -9.42 -13.11 25.23
N VAL A 140 -10.60 -13.69 25.38
CA VAL A 140 -10.92 -15.05 24.91
C VAL A 140 -12.10 -14.96 23.95
N THR A 141 -11.94 -15.56 22.78
CA THR A 141 -12.95 -15.55 21.73
C THR A 141 -14.13 -16.47 22.08
N ALA A 142 -15.27 -16.23 21.45
CA ALA A 142 -16.45 -17.08 21.58
C ALA A 142 -16.15 -18.52 21.18
N ALA A 143 -16.70 -19.47 21.93
CA ALA A 143 -16.51 -20.89 21.74
C ALA A 143 -17.82 -21.55 21.25
N PRO A 144 -17.75 -22.62 20.43
CA PRO A 144 -18.95 -23.34 20.00
C PRO A 144 -19.71 -23.89 21.20
N GLY A 145 -21.02 -23.67 21.26
CA GLY A 145 -21.86 -24.08 22.41
C GLY A 145 -21.68 -23.22 23.67
N GLY A 146 -20.92 -22.12 23.58
CA GLY A 146 -20.80 -21.12 24.64
C GLY A 146 -22.07 -20.26 24.80
N ALA A 147 -22.04 -19.35 25.77
CA ALA A 147 -23.17 -18.46 26.08
C ALA A 147 -23.37 -17.33 25.05
N GLN A 148 -22.33 -16.99 24.28
CA GLN A 148 -22.37 -15.99 23.21
C GLN A 148 -22.32 -16.68 21.84
N PRO A 149 -22.96 -16.10 20.80
CA PRO A 149 -22.75 -16.57 19.44
C PRO A 149 -21.27 -16.41 19.02
N LEU A 150 -20.87 -17.09 17.93
CA LEU A 150 -19.48 -16.99 17.44
C LEU A 150 -19.22 -15.64 16.75
N PHE A 151 -20.25 -15.06 16.14
CA PHE A 151 -20.13 -13.86 15.32
C PHE A 151 -21.05 -12.76 15.84
N GLU A 152 -20.61 -11.52 15.66
CA GLU A 152 -21.46 -10.34 15.76
C GLU A 152 -22.26 -10.22 14.47
N ASP A 153 -23.58 -10.19 14.60
CA ASP A 153 -24.49 -10.03 13.47
C ASP A 153 -24.90 -8.56 13.32
N PRO A 154 -24.63 -7.90 12.19
CA PRO A 154 -25.11 -6.55 11.94
C PRO A 154 -26.64 -6.46 11.83
N SER A 155 -27.35 -7.57 11.57
CA SER A 155 -28.75 -7.58 11.15
C SER A 155 -29.67 -8.37 12.08
N LEU A 156 -30.30 -7.66 13.01
CA LEU A 156 -31.03 -8.27 14.14
C LEU A 156 -32.26 -9.14 13.81
N TRP A 157 -32.71 -9.26 12.56
CA TRP A 157 -34.06 -9.80 12.28
C TRP A 157 -34.20 -10.75 11.09
N ARG A 158 -33.34 -10.65 10.07
CA ARG A 158 -33.48 -11.44 8.83
C ARG A 158 -32.24 -11.25 7.96
N ALA A 159 -31.77 -12.37 7.42
CA ALA A 159 -30.72 -12.41 6.43
C ALA A 159 -31.17 -11.78 5.11
N GLU A 160 -30.28 -11.04 4.46
CA GLU A 160 -30.45 -10.60 3.09
C GLU A 160 -30.49 -11.80 2.12
N PRO A 161 -31.25 -11.70 1.01
CA PRO A 161 -31.42 -12.83 0.12
C PRO A 161 -30.19 -13.07 -0.76
N LEU A 162 -29.94 -14.34 -1.04
CA LEU A 162 -28.99 -14.78 -2.05
C LEU A 162 -29.49 -14.39 -3.45
N THR A 163 -28.57 -13.85 -4.24
CA THR A 163 -28.75 -13.46 -5.64
C THR A 163 -27.73 -14.19 -6.53
N ILE A 164 -28.11 -14.52 -7.75
CA ILE A 164 -27.18 -15.11 -8.74
C ILE A 164 -26.42 -13.97 -9.41
N ALA A 165 -25.09 -14.05 -9.45
CA ALA A 165 -24.27 -12.99 -10.05
C ALA A 165 -24.46 -12.89 -11.58
N SER A 166 -24.64 -14.03 -12.25
CA SER A 166 -24.95 -14.12 -13.68
C SER A 166 -25.83 -15.33 -13.99
N THR A 167 -26.88 -15.13 -14.78
CA THR A 167 -27.72 -16.23 -15.28
C THR A 167 -27.11 -16.97 -16.46
N GLU A 168 -26.05 -16.43 -17.06
CA GLU A 168 -25.25 -17.09 -18.09
C GLU A 168 -23.92 -17.53 -17.47
N VAL A 169 -23.63 -18.83 -17.52
CA VAL A 169 -22.48 -19.44 -16.85
C VAL A 169 -21.71 -20.31 -17.84
N GLU A 170 -20.38 -20.23 -17.84
CA GLU A 170 -19.57 -21.12 -18.66
C GLU A 170 -19.57 -22.55 -18.12
N ALA A 171 -19.50 -23.53 -19.02
CA ALA A 171 -19.49 -24.96 -18.66
C ALA A 171 -18.52 -25.31 -17.52
N THR A 172 -17.32 -24.72 -17.49
CA THR A 172 -16.31 -25.06 -16.47
C THR A 172 -16.28 -24.08 -15.29
N ALA A 173 -16.89 -22.89 -15.39
CA ALA A 173 -16.86 -21.87 -14.35
C ALA A 173 -17.75 -22.25 -13.14
N PRO A 174 -17.39 -21.83 -11.92
CA PRO A 174 -18.31 -21.93 -10.79
C PRO A 174 -19.53 -21.02 -11.01
N ILE A 175 -20.67 -21.40 -10.44
CA ILE A 175 -21.84 -20.51 -10.38
C ILE A 175 -21.65 -19.60 -9.17
N GLU A 176 -21.56 -18.29 -9.38
CA GLU A 176 -21.39 -17.33 -8.29
C GLU A 176 -22.73 -16.83 -7.73
N LEU A 177 -22.84 -16.87 -6.41
CA LEU A 177 -23.92 -16.24 -5.65
C LEU A 177 -23.39 -15.06 -4.82
N ARG A 178 -24.25 -14.08 -4.58
CA ARG A 178 -23.97 -12.91 -3.74
C ARG A 178 -25.04 -12.77 -2.67
N CYS A 179 -24.61 -12.40 -1.47
CA CYS A 179 -25.44 -11.93 -0.37
C CYS A 179 -24.97 -10.54 0.01
N ALA A 180 -25.89 -9.61 0.29
CA ALA A 180 -25.56 -8.26 0.77
C ALA A 180 -25.17 -8.24 2.26
N GLU A 181 -25.15 -9.41 2.90
CA GLU A 181 -24.73 -9.61 4.28
C GLU A 181 -23.74 -10.77 4.37
N PRO A 182 -22.82 -10.73 5.34
CA PRO A 182 -21.94 -11.85 5.62
C PRO A 182 -22.72 -13.08 6.09
N LEU A 183 -22.19 -14.26 5.73
CA LEU A 183 -22.79 -15.56 6.00
C LEU A 183 -21.93 -16.36 6.99
N ASP A 184 -22.57 -17.25 7.75
CA ASP A 184 -21.84 -18.20 8.60
C ASP A 184 -21.19 -19.29 7.72
N PRO A 185 -19.84 -19.35 7.65
CA PRO A 185 -19.14 -20.31 6.79
C PRO A 185 -19.52 -21.77 7.04
N ARG A 186 -19.94 -22.11 8.27
CA ARG A 186 -20.32 -23.48 8.67
C ARG A 186 -21.62 -23.97 8.02
N THR A 187 -22.42 -23.05 7.51
CA THR A 187 -23.73 -23.31 6.90
C THR A 187 -23.70 -23.25 5.38
N VAL A 188 -22.63 -22.73 4.79
CA VAL A 188 -22.43 -22.69 3.34
C VAL A 188 -21.99 -24.07 2.86
N ARG A 189 -22.96 -24.90 2.48
CA ARG A 189 -22.73 -26.29 2.08
C ARG A 189 -23.26 -26.56 0.69
N GLY A 190 -22.58 -27.45 -0.04
CA GLY A 190 -22.99 -27.83 -1.38
C GLY A 190 -24.38 -28.47 -1.42
N GLU A 191 -24.72 -29.25 -0.39
CA GLU A 191 -26.00 -29.95 -0.26
C GLU A 191 -27.18 -29.01 -0.04
N SER A 192 -26.95 -27.80 0.48
CA SER A 192 -28.01 -26.77 0.64
C SER A 192 -28.54 -26.27 -0.70
N PHE A 193 -27.85 -26.57 -1.80
CA PHE A 193 -28.21 -26.17 -3.14
C PHE A 193 -28.54 -27.38 -4.00
N GLN A 194 -29.53 -27.23 -4.89
CA GLN A 194 -29.84 -28.20 -5.93
C GLN A 194 -29.63 -27.56 -7.29
N LEU A 195 -28.79 -28.20 -8.12
CA LEU A 195 -28.68 -27.89 -9.53
C LEU A 195 -29.30 -29.05 -10.32
N VAL A 196 -30.28 -28.74 -11.16
CA VAL A 196 -30.99 -29.75 -11.96
C VAL A 196 -30.99 -29.40 -13.44
N ARG A 197 -30.99 -30.44 -14.27
CA ARG A 197 -31.13 -30.36 -15.72
C ARG A 197 -32.29 -31.23 -16.17
N TYR A 198 -33.09 -30.71 -17.09
CA TYR A 198 -34.15 -31.48 -17.76
C TYR A 198 -33.60 -32.03 -19.06
N GLU A 199 -33.58 -33.35 -19.21
CA GLU A 199 -33.11 -34.04 -20.41
C GLU A 199 -34.29 -34.71 -21.11
N SER A 200 -34.36 -34.60 -22.44
CA SER A 200 -35.32 -35.37 -23.23
C SER A 200 -34.88 -36.83 -23.26
N ALA A 201 -35.78 -37.76 -22.91
CA ALA A 201 -35.49 -39.20 -22.88
C ALA A 201 -35.02 -39.77 -24.24
N GLU A 202 -35.25 -39.06 -25.35
CA GLU A 202 -34.86 -39.48 -26.69
C GLU A 202 -33.36 -39.33 -26.97
N THR A 203 -32.67 -38.39 -26.29
CA THR A 203 -31.26 -38.07 -26.57
C THR A 203 -30.28 -39.01 -25.83
N SER A 204 -30.73 -39.72 -24.79
CA SER A 204 -29.86 -40.61 -23.99
C SER A 204 -29.60 -41.99 -24.64
N ALA A 205 -30.35 -42.37 -25.68
CA ALA A 205 -30.30 -43.71 -26.27
C ALA A 205 -29.19 -43.91 -27.33
N GLU A 206 -28.53 -42.85 -27.79
CA GLU A 206 -27.51 -42.93 -28.86
C GLU A 206 -26.07 -43.12 -28.35
N GLY A 207 -25.81 -43.05 -27.03
CA GLY A 207 -24.44 -42.98 -26.46
C GLY A 207 -23.90 -44.23 -25.76
N GLU A 208 -24.74 -45.14 -25.26
CA GLU A 208 -24.27 -46.36 -24.59
C GLU A 208 -24.36 -47.55 -25.55
N GLY A 209 -23.25 -47.82 -26.24
CA GLY A 209 -23.05 -49.02 -27.05
C GLY A 209 -23.11 -50.29 -26.19
N ALA A 210 -24.32 -50.79 -25.94
CA ALA A 210 -24.55 -52.07 -25.32
C ALA A 210 -24.66 -53.16 -26.39
N ALA A 211 -23.68 -54.06 -26.36
CA ALA A 211 -23.73 -55.37 -26.99
C ALA A 211 -25.05 -56.07 -26.65
N SER A 212 -25.73 -56.51 -27.70
CA SER A 212 -27.05 -57.12 -27.67
C SER A 212 -27.03 -58.42 -26.88
N SER A 213 -27.68 -58.45 -25.72
CA SER A 213 -28.16 -59.70 -25.10
C SER A 213 -29.64 -59.87 -25.45
N PRO A 214 -30.02 -60.85 -26.29
CA PRO A 214 -31.41 -61.07 -26.67
C PRO A 214 -32.08 -61.99 -25.63
N GLY A 215 -32.96 -61.43 -24.80
CA GLY A 215 -33.82 -62.25 -23.95
C GLY A 215 -34.24 -61.57 -22.65
N GLY A 216 -35.32 -60.78 -22.69
CA GLY A 216 -35.91 -60.25 -21.47
C GLY A 216 -37.06 -59.29 -21.75
N THR A 217 -38.29 -59.83 -21.67
CA THR A 217 -39.56 -59.17 -21.33
C THR A 217 -39.73 -57.68 -21.64
N GLU A 218 -40.69 -57.35 -22.52
CA GLU A 218 -41.28 -56.03 -22.75
C GLU A 218 -41.67 -55.33 -21.43
N GLN A 219 -40.72 -54.65 -20.78
CA GLN A 219 -41.01 -53.69 -19.73
C GLN A 219 -41.34 -52.34 -20.37
N SER A 220 -42.46 -51.79 -19.96
CA SER A 220 -43.11 -50.57 -20.41
C SER A 220 -42.14 -49.47 -20.84
N ARG A 221 -42.11 -49.19 -22.15
CA ARG A 221 -41.44 -48.02 -22.71
C ARG A 221 -42.12 -46.77 -22.15
N PRO A 222 -41.40 -45.83 -21.52
CA PRO A 222 -41.99 -44.58 -21.04
C PRO A 222 -42.63 -43.82 -22.21
N PRO A 223 -43.73 -43.07 -21.99
CA PRO A 223 -44.40 -42.33 -23.05
C PRO A 223 -43.42 -41.34 -23.69
N ALA A 224 -43.46 -41.24 -25.03
CA ALA A 224 -42.67 -40.27 -25.79
C ALA A 224 -42.94 -38.85 -25.25
N GLY A 225 -41.86 -38.11 -24.98
CA GLY A 225 -41.92 -36.78 -24.35
C GLY A 225 -41.72 -36.73 -22.84
N SER A 226 -41.35 -37.82 -22.16
CA SER A 226 -40.97 -37.76 -20.74
C SER A 226 -39.64 -37.03 -20.54
N LEU A 227 -39.64 -35.95 -19.75
CA LEU A 227 -38.43 -35.26 -19.31
C LEU A 227 -37.81 -36.01 -18.13
N ARG A 228 -36.52 -36.33 -18.23
CA ARG A 228 -35.73 -36.88 -17.13
C ARG A 228 -35.09 -35.73 -16.37
N LEU A 229 -35.30 -35.68 -15.06
CA LEU A 229 -34.63 -34.72 -14.18
C LEU A 229 -33.30 -35.32 -13.69
N THR A 230 -32.19 -34.68 -14.03
CA THR A 230 -30.86 -35.08 -13.58
C THR A 230 -30.36 -34.07 -12.53
N ARG A 231 -30.11 -34.53 -11.30
CA ARG A 231 -29.49 -33.73 -10.23
C ARG A 231 -27.97 -33.74 -10.39
N ILE A 232 -27.35 -32.57 -10.27
CA ILE A 232 -25.90 -32.38 -10.35
C ILE A 232 -25.41 -32.01 -8.95
N PRO A 233 -24.54 -32.81 -8.32
CA PRO A 233 -24.01 -32.49 -7.00
C PRO A 233 -23.12 -31.23 -7.09
N LEU A 234 -23.14 -30.43 -6.03
CA LEU A 234 -22.40 -29.18 -5.91
C LEU A 234 -21.46 -29.24 -4.71
N ARG A 235 -20.33 -28.53 -4.80
CA ARG A 235 -19.56 -28.04 -3.65
C ARG A 235 -19.78 -26.54 -3.54
N ALA A 236 -20.01 -26.04 -2.33
CA ALA A 236 -20.10 -24.60 -2.08
C ALA A 236 -18.82 -24.13 -1.37
N GLU A 237 -18.27 -23.00 -1.82
CA GLU A 237 -17.10 -22.35 -1.22
C GLU A 237 -17.43 -20.88 -0.99
N LEU A 238 -17.18 -20.39 0.22
CA LEU A 238 -17.29 -18.97 0.52
C LEU A 238 -15.98 -18.29 0.07
N ILE A 239 -16.05 -17.38 -0.90
CA ILE A 239 -14.86 -16.76 -1.52
C ILE A 239 -14.63 -15.32 -1.05
N ALA A 240 -15.64 -14.70 -0.43
CA ALA A 240 -15.55 -13.42 0.27
C ALA A 240 -16.64 -13.37 1.34
N ASN A 241 -16.36 -12.74 2.49
CA ASN A 241 -17.28 -12.67 3.62
C ASN A 241 -16.94 -11.51 4.56
N ASP A 242 -17.25 -10.28 4.18
CA ASP A 242 -16.87 -9.07 4.92
C ASP A 242 -18.12 -8.25 5.32
N ALA A 243 -17.90 -7.02 5.81
CA ALA A 243 -18.98 -6.14 6.23
C ALA A 243 -19.88 -5.67 5.06
N GLU A 244 -19.44 -5.80 3.81
CA GLU A 244 -20.22 -5.44 2.62
C GLU A 244 -21.05 -6.63 2.09
N GLY A 245 -20.72 -7.86 2.51
CA GLY A 245 -21.53 -9.04 2.23
C GLY A 245 -20.72 -10.32 2.05
N ALA A 246 -21.34 -11.29 1.36
CA ALA A 246 -20.75 -12.59 1.08
C ALA A 246 -20.83 -12.97 -0.41
N ARG A 247 -19.84 -13.73 -0.85
CA ARG A 247 -19.81 -14.34 -2.19
C ARG A 247 -19.57 -15.83 -2.08
N ILE A 248 -20.41 -16.63 -2.73
CA ILE A 248 -20.32 -18.10 -2.75
C ILE A 248 -20.00 -18.55 -4.17
N ALA A 249 -19.01 -19.43 -4.33
CA ALA A 249 -18.77 -20.19 -5.54
C ALA A 249 -19.38 -21.59 -5.42
N LEU A 250 -20.30 -21.93 -6.32
CA LEU A 250 -20.86 -23.28 -6.44
C LEU A 250 -20.14 -24.04 -7.56
N VAL A 251 -19.39 -25.07 -7.19
CA VAL A 251 -18.59 -25.90 -8.09
C VAL A 251 -19.33 -27.21 -8.39
N PRO A 252 -19.70 -27.47 -9.66
CA PRO A 252 -20.35 -28.72 -10.04
C PRO A 252 -19.40 -29.92 -9.94
N LEU A 253 -19.91 -31.04 -9.40
CA LEU A 253 -19.16 -32.26 -9.17
C LEU A 253 -19.65 -33.40 -10.06
N GLY A 254 -18.73 -34.28 -10.47
CA GLY A 254 -19.04 -35.56 -11.08
C GLY A 254 -19.35 -36.65 -10.05
N PRO A 255 -19.73 -37.87 -10.47
CA PRO A 255 -19.97 -39.01 -9.58
C PRO A 255 -18.77 -39.39 -8.70
N SER A 256 -17.55 -39.05 -9.13
CA SER A 256 -16.32 -39.27 -8.38
C SER A 256 -16.01 -38.18 -7.35
N GLY A 257 -16.86 -37.14 -7.22
CA GLY A 257 -16.58 -35.97 -6.38
C GLY A 257 -15.54 -35.00 -6.97
N VAL A 258 -15.05 -35.26 -8.18
CA VAL A 258 -14.13 -34.35 -8.89
C VAL A 258 -14.92 -33.27 -9.60
N ARG A 259 -14.37 -32.04 -9.67
CA ARG A 259 -14.93 -30.93 -10.45
C ARG A 259 -15.25 -31.39 -11.87
N ARG A 260 -16.45 -31.12 -12.32
CA ARG A 260 -16.94 -31.49 -13.65
C ARG A 260 -17.53 -30.26 -14.33
N GLY A 261 -17.24 -30.08 -15.61
CA GLY A 261 -17.95 -29.09 -16.41
C GLY A 261 -19.44 -29.43 -16.58
N LEU A 262 -20.30 -28.43 -16.53
CA LEU A 262 -21.70 -28.52 -16.89
C LEU A 262 -21.83 -28.74 -18.40
N VAL A 263 -22.85 -29.50 -18.79
CA VAL A 263 -23.17 -29.66 -20.21
C VAL A 263 -23.82 -28.36 -20.68
N PRO A 264 -23.54 -27.86 -21.89
CA PRO A 264 -24.23 -26.67 -22.40
C PRO A 264 -25.75 -26.85 -22.47
N GLY A 265 -26.48 -25.77 -22.24
CA GLY A 265 -27.94 -25.70 -22.22
C GLY A 265 -28.51 -25.22 -20.88
N GLU A 266 -29.83 -25.33 -20.74
CA GLU A 266 -30.56 -24.81 -19.60
C GLU A 266 -30.42 -25.70 -18.36
N HIS A 267 -30.06 -25.07 -17.24
CA HIS A 267 -29.97 -25.64 -15.91
C HIS A 267 -30.85 -24.83 -14.96
N HIS A 268 -31.16 -25.40 -13.81
CA HIS A 268 -32.05 -24.78 -12.85
C HIS A 268 -31.44 -24.90 -11.45
N LEU A 269 -31.20 -23.77 -10.81
CA LEU A 269 -30.59 -23.68 -9.47
C LEU A 269 -31.64 -23.30 -8.42
N GLY A 270 -31.66 -23.99 -7.30
CA GLY A 270 -32.44 -23.59 -6.13
C GLY A 270 -31.83 -24.06 -4.83
N LEU A 271 -32.52 -23.77 -3.72
CA LEU A 271 -32.22 -24.38 -2.44
C LEU A 271 -32.83 -25.79 -2.40
N ASP A 272 -32.13 -26.75 -1.82
CA ASP A 272 -32.71 -28.08 -1.54
C ASP A 272 -33.64 -27.96 -0.33
N PRO A 273 -34.96 -28.19 -0.48
CA PRO A 273 -35.91 -28.04 0.63
C PRO A 273 -35.71 -29.06 1.77
N LEU A 274 -34.90 -30.10 1.55
CA LEU A 274 -34.59 -31.12 2.56
C LEU A 274 -33.34 -30.76 3.38
N GLN A 275 -32.59 -29.74 2.98
CA GLN A 275 -31.37 -29.30 3.63
C GLN A 275 -31.57 -27.91 4.24
N PRO A 276 -30.88 -27.61 5.36
CA PRO A 276 -30.90 -26.26 5.90
C PRO A 276 -30.25 -25.29 4.89
N PRO A 277 -30.84 -24.11 4.64
CA PRO A 277 -30.21 -23.09 3.80
C PRO A 277 -28.99 -22.50 4.52
N PRO A 278 -28.10 -21.80 3.77
CA PRO A 278 -27.09 -20.95 4.39
C PRO A 278 -27.75 -19.94 5.34
N THR A 279 -27.05 -19.57 6.41
CA THR A 279 -27.51 -18.55 7.35
C THR A 279 -26.56 -17.36 7.37
N ASP A 280 -27.08 -16.18 7.73
CA ASP A 280 -26.24 -15.05 8.13
C ASP A 280 -25.45 -15.37 9.42
N LEU A 281 -24.67 -14.40 9.88
CA LEU A 281 -23.89 -14.51 11.11
C LEU A 281 -24.75 -14.62 12.39
N GLY A 282 -26.01 -14.19 12.34
CA GLY A 282 -26.99 -14.32 13.43
C GLY A 282 -27.75 -15.64 13.45
N GLY A 283 -27.58 -16.47 12.42
CA GLY A 283 -28.28 -17.74 12.27
C GLY A 283 -29.65 -17.62 11.60
N ASN A 284 -29.98 -16.48 10.98
CA ASN A 284 -31.19 -16.35 10.17
C ASN A 284 -30.96 -16.98 8.79
N PRO A 285 -31.91 -17.77 8.26
CA PRO A 285 -31.77 -18.39 6.96
C PRO A 285 -31.78 -17.37 5.83
N ALA A 286 -30.75 -17.40 4.98
CA ALA A 286 -30.66 -16.59 3.77
C ALA A 286 -31.62 -17.15 2.72
N ALA A 287 -32.72 -16.45 2.46
CA ALA A 287 -33.64 -16.79 1.39
C ALA A 287 -32.98 -16.61 0.02
N VAL A 288 -33.52 -17.19 -1.04
CA VAL A 288 -33.10 -16.88 -2.41
C VAL A 288 -34.08 -15.90 -3.06
N ILE A 289 -33.59 -14.90 -3.78
CA ILE A 289 -34.47 -13.90 -4.42
C ILE A 289 -35.42 -14.52 -5.46
N TRP A 290 -35.03 -15.67 -6.02
CA TRP A 290 -35.82 -16.43 -6.99
C TRP A 290 -36.80 -17.43 -6.35
N ALA A 291 -36.97 -17.43 -5.03
CA ALA A 291 -37.97 -18.28 -4.36
C ALA A 291 -39.41 -17.99 -4.82
N ALA A 292 -39.66 -16.77 -5.32
CA ALA A 292 -40.96 -16.36 -5.87
C ALA A 292 -41.25 -16.93 -7.27
N VAL A 293 -40.26 -17.50 -7.96
CA VAL A 293 -40.46 -18.17 -9.26
C VAL A 293 -41.22 -19.47 -9.03
N PRO A 294 -42.23 -19.82 -9.85
CA PRO A 294 -42.94 -21.10 -9.73
C PRO A 294 -41.96 -22.29 -9.73
N GLY A 295 -41.93 -23.03 -8.62
CA GLY A 295 -41.00 -24.15 -8.42
C GLY A 295 -39.71 -23.81 -7.66
N GLY A 296 -39.44 -22.54 -7.36
CA GLY A 296 -38.30 -22.11 -6.53
C GLY A 296 -36.93 -22.33 -7.18
N LEU A 297 -36.89 -22.48 -8.51
CA LEU A 297 -35.68 -22.72 -9.30
C LEU A 297 -35.41 -21.54 -10.23
N ALA A 298 -34.22 -20.97 -10.17
CA ALA A 298 -33.73 -19.97 -11.12
C ALA A 298 -33.15 -20.64 -12.36
N PRO A 299 -33.54 -20.21 -13.57
CA PRO A 299 -32.92 -20.69 -14.79
C PRO A 299 -31.49 -20.17 -14.93
N LEU A 300 -30.60 -21.04 -15.38
CA LEU A 300 -29.21 -20.78 -15.72
C LEU A 300 -28.95 -21.28 -17.15
N THR A 301 -28.41 -20.43 -18.00
CA THR A 301 -27.96 -20.82 -19.33
C THR A 301 -26.48 -21.18 -19.26
N VAL A 302 -26.18 -22.48 -19.39
CA VAL A 302 -24.79 -22.93 -19.49
C VAL A 302 -24.35 -22.84 -20.94
N VAL A 303 -23.34 -22.02 -21.21
CA VAL A 303 -22.76 -21.92 -22.56
C VAL A 303 -21.67 -22.97 -22.76
N GLY A 304 -21.46 -23.35 -24.02
CA GLY A 304 -20.37 -24.21 -24.48
C GLY A 304 -19.05 -23.87 -23.79
N PRO A 305 -18.15 -24.86 -23.53
CA PRO A 305 -16.79 -24.51 -23.17
C PRO A 305 -16.24 -23.65 -24.31
N GLN A 306 -16.12 -22.34 -24.10
CA GLN A 306 -15.11 -21.59 -24.81
C GLN A 306 -13.80 -22.33 -24.50
N ARG A 307 -13.05 -22.75 -25.52
CA ARG A 307 -11.80 -23.53 -25.39
C ARG A 307 -11.08 -23.11 -24.11
N GLU A 308 -10.92 -24.06 -23.19
CA GLU A 308 -10.53 -23.83 -21.78
C GLU A 308 -9.46 -22.76 -21.65
N SER A 309 -9.92 -21.57 -21.32
CA SER A 309 -9.10 -20.44 -20.96
C SER A 309 -8.98 -20.52 -19.44
N ARG A 310 -7.93 -21.17 -18.91
CA ARG A 310 -7.71 -21.24 -17.46
C ARG A 310 -7.50 -19.82 -16.95
N ALA A 311 -8.43 -19.33 -16.13
CA ALA A 311 -8.26 -18.06 -15.44
C ALA A 311 -7.20 -18.20 -14.35
N HIS A 312 -6.30 -17.23 -14.31
CA HIS A 312 -5.24 -17.07 -13.33
C HIS A 312 -5.30 -15.64 -12.79
N ASP A 313 -4.84 -15.47 -11.57
CA ASP A 313 -4.76 -14.20 -10.88
C ASP A 313 -3.37 -13.98 -10.27
N ARG A 314 -3.00 -12.71 -10.10
CA ARG A 314 -1.80 -12.29 -9.40
C ARG A 314 -2.05 -11.00 -8.65
N THR A 315 -1.86 -11.04 -7.33
CA THR A 315 -1.85 -9.85 -6.49
C THR A 315 -0.45 -9.24 -6.41
N PHE A 316 -0.38 -7.94 -6.63
CA PHE A 316 0.77 -7.10 -6.35
C PHE A 316 0.51 -6.43 -4.99
N ASP A 317 1.21 -6.91 -3.96
CA ASP A 317 1.12 -6.46 -2.57
C ASP A 317 2.21 -5.43 -2.20
N PHE A 318 3.01 -5.02 -3.18
CA PHE A 318 4.07 -4.04 -3.05
C PHE A 318 5.08 -4.32 -1.93
N LEU A 319 5.28 -5.56 -1.48
CA LEU A 319 6.23 -5.86 -0.40
C LEU A 319 7.69 -5.92 -0.86
N SER A 320 7.94 -6.04 -2.17
CA SER A 320 9.29 -6.21 -2.72
C SER A 320 9.81 -4.92 -3.33
N ALA A 321 10.76 -4.27 -2.67
CA ALA A 321 11.50 -3.12 -3.21
C ALA A 321 12.22 -3.43 -4.54
N GLY A 322 12.53 -4.69 -4.82
CA GLY A 322 13.10 -5.11 -6.12
C GLY A 322 12.13 -5.02 -7.30
N MET A 323 10.84 -4.76 -7.04
CA MET A 323 9.82 -4.53 -8.06
C MET A 323 9.67 -3.04 -8.43
N ARG A 324 10.43 -2.14 -7.78
CA ARG A 324 10.42 -0.69 -8.00
C ARG A 324 10.76 -0.34 -9.45
N SER A 325 10.26 0.81 -9.89
CA SER A 325 10.39 1.31 -11.26
C SER A 325 11.81 1.15 -11.79
N PRO A 326 12.06 0.36 -12.84
CA PRO A 326 13.38 0.32 -13.46
C PRO A 326 13.67 1.57 -14.30
N GLU A 327 12.65 2.41 -14.53
CA GLU A 327 12.67 3.50 -15.50
C GLU A 327 12.09 4.78 -14.92
N GLU A 328 12.53 5.93 -15.45
CA GLU A 328 11.94 7.22 -15.13
C GLU A 328 10.52 7.32 -15.71
N PRO A 329 9.51 7.67 -14.89
CA PRO A 329 8.24 8.14 -15.41
C PRO A 329 8.41 9.52 -16.05
N SER A 330 8.10 9.66 -17.33
CA SER A 330 8.20 10.94 -18.05
C SER A 330 7.04 11.88 -17.71
N GLY A 331 7.32 13.18 -17.57
CA GLY A 331 6.29 14.23 -17.52
C GLY A 331 5.52 14.33 -16.21
N VAL A 332 6.12 13.89 -15.10
CA VAL A 332 5.55 13.99 -13.75
C VAL A 332 6.47 14.75 -12.81
N ASP A 333 5.93 15.22 -11.70
CA ASP A 333 6.66 16.01 -10.71
C ASP A 333 7.59 15.15 -9.85
N GLY A 334 7.25 13.87 -9.64
CA GLY A 334 8.14 12.94 -8.98
C GLY A 334 7.79 11.47 -9.16
N THR A 335 8.68 10.62 -8.67
CA THR A 335 8.45 9.19 -8.60
C THR A 335 7.71 8.85 -7.30
N ALA A 336 6.62 8.09 -7.39
CA ALA A 336 5.89 7.67 -6.19
C ALA A 336 6.72 6.71 -5.33
N TRP A 337 6.50 6.77 -4.01
CA TRP A 337 7.20 5.96 -3.03
C TRP A 337 6.58 4.58 -2.90
N TRP A 338 7.43 3.56 -3.02
CA TRP A 338 7.05 2.17 -2.84
C TRP A 338 7.59 1.70 -1.48
N ASP A 339 6.70 1.66 -0.49
CA ASP A 339 7.04 1.36 0.89
C ASP A 339 7.19 -0.14 1.13
N ASP A 340 8.12 -0.52 2.01
CA ASP A 340 8.35 -1.92 2.41
C ASP A 340 7.16 -2.48 3.24
N GLY A 341 6.24 -1.59 3.66
CA GLY A 341 4.96 -1.93 4.28
C GLY A 341 3.89 -2.48 3.33
N GLY A 342 4.15 -2.52 2.02
CA GLY A 342 3.23 -3.08 1.03
C GLY A 342 2.22 -2.07 0.49
N LEU A 343 2.66 -0.84 0.26
CA LEU A 343 1.84 0.21 -0.33
C LEU A 343 2.66 1.11 -1.25
N VAL A 344 1.97 1.73 -2.21
CA VAL A 344 2.53 2.79 -3.06
C VAL A 344 1.87 4.11 -2.66
N THR A 345 2.67 5.11 -2.26
CA THR A 345 2.19 6.42 -1.79
C THR A 345 3.15 7.55 -2.18
N LEU A 346 2.93 8.76 -1.66
CA LEU A 346 3.77 9.93 -1.85
C LEU A 346 4.71 10.09 -0.65
N ARG A 347 6.01 10.36 -0.88
CA ARG A 347 6.95 10.80 0.17
C ARG A 347 7.33 12.26 -0.08
N LEU A 348 6.48 13.20 0.34
CA LEU A 348 6.80 14.62 0.27
C LEU A 348 7.59 15.02 1.53
N PRO A 349 8.81 15.58 1.45
CA PRO A 349 9.50 16.14 2.61
C PRO A 349 8.80 17.41 3.10
N ALA A 350 8.52 17.56 4.40
CA ALA A 350 8.00 18.81 4.97
C ALA A 350 8.91 20.02 4.64
N ALA A 351 10.20 19.74 4.48
CA ALA A 351 11.23 20.69 4.12
C ALA A 351 11.17 21.23 2.67
N CYS A 352 10.35 20.66 1.78
CA CYS A 352 10.25 21.08 0.38
C CYS A 352 9.73 22.51 0.20
N GLY A 353 9.23 23.13 1.27
CA GLY A 353 8.84 24.54 1.33
C GLY A 353 7.38 24.78 0.94
N SER A 354 7.00 26.05 0.96
CA SER A 354 5.62 26.51 0.80
C SER A 354 5.22 26.82 -0.64
N GLY A 355 6.09 26.58 -1.63
CA GLY A 355 5.86 26.95 -3.03
C GLY A 355 5.57 28.43 -3.29
N ALA A 356 5.94 29.33 -2.37
CA ALA A 356 5.57 30.75 -2.43
C ALA A 356 6.15 31.50 -3.63
N ASP A 357 7.25 31.00 -4.20
CA ASP A 357 7.92 31.61 -5.35
C ASP A 357 7.37 31.13 -6.70
N GLY A 358 6.37 30.22 -6.69
CA GLY A 358 5.85 29.60 -7.90
C GLY A 358 6.91 28.78 -8.65
N PRO A 359 6.76 28.53 -9.96
CA PRO A 359 7.80 27.88 -10.76
C PRO A 359 8.98 28.84 -10.95
N VAL A 360 10.20 28.37 -10.64
CA VAL A 360 11.43 29.16 -10.72
C VAL A 360 12.39 28.56 -11.72
N LEU A 361 12.80 29.37 -12.71
CA LEU A 361 13.93 29.05 -13.58
C LEU A 361 15.15 29.87 -13.14
N LEU A 362 16.18 29.18 -12.65
CA LEU A 362 17.46 29.78 -12.30
C LEU A 362 18.11 30.33 -13.56
N THR A 363 18.45 31.61 -13.52
CA THR A 363 19.10 32.34 -14.62
C THR A 363 20.42 32.95 -14.12
N SER A 364 21.18 33.61 -14.99
CA SER A 364 22.48 34.21 -14.69
C SER A 364 22.41 35.49 -13.82
N GLY A 365 21.47 35.55 -12.88
CA GLY A 365 21.25 36.68 -11.98
C GLY A 365 21.49 36.32 -10.50
N PRO A 366 21.47 37.33 -9.61
CA PRO A 366 21.63 37.08 -8.18
C PRO A 366 20.50 36.20 -7.65
N VAL A 367 20.86 35.03 -7.14
CA VAL A 367 19.93 34.07 -6.55
C VAL A 367 19.76 34.37 -5.06
N PRO A 368 18.53 34.43 -4.53
CA PRO A 368 18.33 34.59 -3.10
C PRO A 368 18.88 33.38 -2.34
N ARG A 369 19.28 33.58 -1.07
CA ARG A 369 19.79 32.49 -0.21
C ARG A 369 18.76 31.40 0.05
N SER A 370 17.47 31.72 -0.02
CA SER A 370 16.41 30.72 0.11
C SER A 370 15.40 30.91 -1.01
N ILE A 371 15.09 29.81 -1.69
CA ILE A 371 13.99 29.70 -2.65
C ILE A 371 12.98 28.70 -2.09
N SER A 372 11.71 28.91 -2.38
CA SER A 372 10.60 28.03 -2.04
C SER A 372 9.65 27.94 -3.23
N ALA A 373 10.04 27.17 -4.25
CA ALA A 373 9.36 27.08 -5.53
C ALA A 373 8.30 25.95 -5.58
N THR A 374 7.41 25.97 -6.58
CA THR A 374 6.59 24.80 -6.93
C THR A 374 7.39 23.82 -7.79
N SER A 375 8.17 24.33 -8.75
CA SER A 375 9.19 23.61 -9.51
C SER A 375 10.46 24.46 -9.64
N LEU A 376 11.63 23.83 -9.73
CA LEU A 376 12.91 24.54 -9.86
C LEU A 376 13.73 23.99 -11.03
N GLY A 377 14.07 24.86 -11.99
CA GLY A 377 14.84 24.49 -13.17
C GLY A 377 16.15 25.27 -13.30
N LEU A 378 17.15 24.69 -13.97
CA LEU A 378 18.32 25.41 -14.51
C LEU A 378 18.63 24.85 -15.90
N SER A 379 18.38 25.62 -16.96
CA SER A 379 18.52 25.14 -18.34
C SER A 379 19.95 24.80 -18.75
N ALA A 380 20.08 23.88 -19.69
CA ALA A 380 21.37 23.49 -20.26
C ALA A 380 22.15 24.71 -20.79
N GLY A 381 23.43 24.79 -20.42
CA GLY A 381 24.33 25.90 -20.79
C GLY A 381 24.15 27.19 -19.97
N ALA A 382 23.14 27.28 -19.10
CA ALA A 382 23.03 28.39 -18.15
C ALA A 382 24.05 28.25 -17.02
N LEU A 383 24.60 29.37 -16.55
CA LEU A 383 25.41 29.46 -15.35
C LEU A 383 24.62 30.20 -14.28
N CYS A 384 24.52 29.62 -13.10
CA CYS A 384 23.84 30.18 -11.94
C CYS A 384 24.82 30.31 -10.78
N GLU A 385 25.16 31.53 -10.38
CA GLU A 385 26.05 31.81 -9.25
C GLU A 385 25.26 31.97 -7.96
N LEU A 386 25.59 31.17 -6.96
CA LEU A 386 24.96 31.16 -5.64
C LEU A 386 25.69 32.11 -4.67
N PRO A 387 24.98 32.64 -3.64
CA PRO A 387 25.57 33.49 -2.62
C PRO A 387 26.80 32.86 -1.92
N ASP A 388 27.82 33.69 -1.69
CA ASP A 388 29.13 33.31 -1.15
C ASP A 388 29.19 33.05 0.36
N SER A 389 28.09 33.27 1.07
CA SER A 389 28.05 33.34 2.53
C SER A 389 26.71 32.88 3.11
N GLY A 390 26.76 32.27 4.30
CA GLY A 390 25.61 31.69 5.02
C GLY A 390 25.01 30.47 4.32
N PRO A 391 23.93 29.87 4.81
CA PRO A 391 23.30 28.74 4.13
C PRO A 391 22.59 29.19 2.83
N VAL A 392 22.61 28.33 1.82
CA VAL A 392 21.80 28.47 0.59
C VAL A 392 20.86 27.27 0.50
N ILE A 393 19.55 27.52 0.46
CA ILE A 393 18.50 26.51 0.48
C ILE A 393 17.63 26.68 -0.77
N LEU A 394 17.79 25.77 -1.72
CA LEU A 394 17.00 25.70 -2.94
C LEU A 394 16.00 24.55 -2.78
N ARG A 395 14.71 24.86 -2.82
CA ARG A 395 13.68 23.83 -2.64
C ARG A 395 12.49 24.02 -3.55
N ALA A 396 11.90 22.92 -3.98
CA ALA A 396 10.69 22.87 -4.77
C ALA A 396 9.71 21.82 -4.23
N GLN A 397 8.41 22.08 -4.30
CA GLN A 397 7.37 21.11 -3.91
C GLN A 397 7.28 19.92 -4.87
N GLY A 398 7.55 20.14 -6.15
CA GLY A 398 7.62 19.13 -7.20
C GLY A 398 9.05 18.79 -7.61
N ARG A 399 9.27 18.76 -8.92
CA ARG A 399 10.55 18.41 -9.55
C ARG A 399 11.59 19.54 -9.43
N VAL A 400 12.85 19.15 -9.23
CA VAL A 400 14.04 19.99 -9.40
C VAL A 400 14.87 19.43 -10.55
N GLU A 401 15.16 20.24 -11.56
CA GLU A 401 15.89 19.83 -12.77
C GLU A 401 17.05 20.79 -13.06
N LEU A 402 18.28 20.29 -12.99
CA LEU A 402 19.50 21.08 -13.11
C LEU A 402 20.36 20.59 -14.28
N ASP A 403 20.13 21.16 -15.45
CA ASP A 403 20.83 20.83 -16.70
C ASP A 403 22.04 21.75 -16.96
N GLY A 404 22.03 22.94 -16.35
CA GLY A 404 23.11 23.92 -16.45
C GLY A 404 24.18 23.77 -15.37
N ARG A 405 24.97 24.83 -15.16
CA ARG A 405 26.02 24.88 -14.14
C ARG A 405 25.59 25.70 -12.94
N LEU A 406 25.50 25.06 -11.78
CA LEU A 406 25.31 25.70 -10.48
C LEU A 406 26.69 25.92 -9.84
N ASP A 407 27.06 27.17 -9.62
CA ASP A 407 28.37 27.51 -9.07
C ASP A 407 28.24 28.26 -7.74
N ARG A 408 29.04 27.91 -6.75
CA ARG A 408 29.09 28.60 -5.46
C ARG A 408 30.52 28.77 -4.99
N ARG A 409 30.95 30.02 -4.89
CA ARG A 409 32.28 30.41 -4.42
C ARG A 409 32.22 31.03 -3.04
N LEU A 410 32.95 30.50 -2.07
CA LEU A 410 32.98 31.07 -0.72
C LEU A 410 33.87 32.33 -0.67
N ALA A 411 33.47 33.30 0.15
CA ALA A 411 34.25 34.51 0.34
C ALA A 411 35.59 34.20 1.03
N GLY A 412 36.70 34.32 0.30
CA GLY A 412 38.05 34.21 0.82
C GLY A 412 38.99 33.44 -0.12
N PRO A 413 40.18 33.97 -0.44
CA PRO A 413 41.05 33.37 -1.47
C PRO A 413 41.57 31.97 -1.09
N ALA A 414 41.63 31.65 0.20
CA ALA A 414 42.04 30.32 0.67
C ALA A 414 40.93 29.26 0.56
N LEU A 415 39.66 29.70 0.52
CA LEU A 415 38.48 28.83 0.56
C LEU A 415 37.72 28.81 -0.76
N SER A 416 38.25 29.48 -1.79
CA SER A 416 37.62 29.51 -3.10
C SER A 416 38.38 28.70 -4.12
N TRP A 417 37.66 27.83 -4.84
CA TRP A 417 38.24 27.09 -5.95
C TRP A 417 38.38 27.98 -7.18
N THR A 418 39.61 28.12 -7.69
CA THR A 418 39.95 29.00 -8.82
C THR A 418 39.96 28.29 -10.18
N GLY A 419 39.74 26.98 -10.22
CA GLY A 419 39.74 26.19 -11.47
C GLY A 419 41.14 25.87 -12.03
N ASP A 420 42.19 26.28 -11.35
CA ASP A 420 43.60 26.05 -11.70
C ASP A 420 44.05 24.60 -11.48
N LEU A 421 43.35 23.87 -10.62
CA LEU A 421 43.54 22.45 -10.36
C LEU A 421 42.18 21.72 -10.28
N PRO A 422 42.14 20.39 -10.46
CA PRO A 422 40.93 19.60 -10.21
C PRO A 422 40.32 19.89 -8.84
N HIS A 423 38.99 19.85 -8.72
CA HIS A 423 38.30 20.19 -7.46
C HIS A 423 38.73 19.28 -6.30
N GLU A 424 39.01 18.01 -6.57
CA GLU A 424 39.47 17.03 -5.58
C GLU A 424 40.83 17.41 -4.97
N ASP A 425 41.80 17.76 -5.83
CA ASP A 425 43.13 18.21 -5.42
C ASP A 425 43.04 19.52 -4.60
N TRP A 426 42.04 20.35 -4.90
CA TRP A 426 41.81 21.61 -4.18
C TRP A 426 41.28 21.35 -2.78
N VAL A 427 40.31 20.45 -2.64
CA VAL A 427 39.79 20.04 -1.33
C VAL A 427 40.92 19.45 -0.49
N GLU A 428 41.76 18.56 -1.06
CA GLU A 428 42.90 17.98 -0.35
C GLU A 428 43.90 19.04 0.11
N ARG A 429 44.27 19.99 -0.77
CA ARG A 429 45.15 21.10 -0.38
C ARG A 429 44.57 21.93 0.76
N VAL A 430 43.30 22.32 0.69
CA VAL A 430 42.67 23.13 1.75
C VAL A 430 42.62 22.36 3.07
N VAL A 431 42.36 21.05 3.03
CA VAL A 431 42.40 20.16 4.20
C VAL A 431 43.81 20.10 4.81
N ASP A 432 44.84 19.86 3.99
CA ASP A 432 46.23 19.72 4.42
C ASP A 432 46.81 21.03 4.98
N GLU A 433 46.39 22.18 4.45
CA GLU A 433 46.80 23.50 4.93
C GLU A 433 46.11 23.91 6.26
N GLY A 434 45.39 22.98 6.91
CA GLY A 434 44.69 23.23 8.17
C GLY A 434 43.34 23.92 8.01
N GLY A 435 42.84 24.04 6.77
CA GLY A 435 41.53 24.55 6.43
C GLY A 435 40.38 23.57 6.71
N VAL A 436 40.63 22.44 7.40
CA VAL A 436 39.55 21.52 7.82
C VAL A 436 38.54 22.22 8.73
N ALA A 437 39.00 23.15 9.59
CA ALA A 437 38.10 24.00 10.38
C ALA A 437 37.33 25.03 9.54
N ALA A 438 37.66 25.19 8.26
CA ALA A 438 36.98 26.13 7.36
C ALA A 438 35.80 25.50 6.61
N PHE A 439 35.81 24.17 6.45
CA PHE A 439 34.63 23.40 6.08
C PHE A 439 34.08 22.76 7.35
N ASP A 440 33.53 23.56 8.27
CA ASP A 440 32.82 23.04 9.44
C ASP A 440 31.99 21.83 9.01
N THR A 441 32.32 20.64 9.55
CA THR A 441 31.58 19.42 9.24
C THR A 441 30.11 19.68 9.50
N VAL A 442 29.25 19.27 8.57
CA VAL A 442 27.81 19.43 8.76
C VAL A 442 27.42 18.69 10.02
N ASP A 443 26.94 19.44 11.02
CA ASP A 443 26.50 18.88 12.30
C ASP A 443 25.04 18.44 12.15
N PHE A 444 24.80 17.16 12.38
CA PHE A 444 23.47 16.56 12.39
C PHE A 444 23.17 16.07 13.80
N GLY A 445 22.04 16.52 14.36
CA GLY A 445 21.55 16.01 15.63
C GLY A 445 21.16 14.53 15.53
N ALA A 446 21.43 13.76 16.58
CA ALA A 446 21.01 12.37 16.63
C ALA A 446 19.48 12.26 16.62
N GLY A 447 18.92 11.69 15.55
CA GLY A 447 17.47 11.54 15.36
C GLY A 447 16.74 12.84 14.99
N GLU A 448 17.47 13.86 14.57
CA GLU A 448 16.91 15.12 14.07
C GLU A 448 16.20 14.90 12.74
N THR A 449 15.05 15.55 12.54
CA THR A 449 14.37 15.53 11.24
C THR A 449 15.00 16.53 10.28
N LEU A 450 14.76 16.37 8.97
CA LEU A 450 15.24 17.30 7.96
C LEU A 450 14.75 18.74 8.24
N SER A 451 13.50 18.88 8.67
CA SER A 451 12.91 20.19 8.95
C SER A 451 13.50 20.86 10.20
N GLU A 452 13.76 20.09 11.26
CA GLU A 452 14.45 20.56 12.48
C GLU A 452 15.88 21.02 12.17
N TRP A 453 16.61 20.20 11.40
CA TRP A 453 17.97 20.51 10.98
C TRP A 453 18.05 21.79 10.13
N LEU A 454 17.10 22.02 9.21
CA LEU A 454 17.07 23.26 8.43
C LEU A 454 16.80 24.50 9.30
N GLU A 455 15.96 24.37 10.33
CA GLU A 455 15.73 25.45 11.27
C GLU A 455 16.99 25.75 12.09
N HIS A 456 17.71 24.71 12.52
CA HIS A 456 19.01 24.84 13.17
C HIS A 456 20.02 25.50 12.23
N LEU A 457 20.16 25.00 10.99
CA LEU A 457 21.07 25.54 9.97
C LEU A 457 20.81 27.03 9.73
N GLY A 458 19.55 27.47 9.68
CA GLY A 458 19.18 28.89 9.53
C GLY A 458 19.63 29.81 10.67
N ARG A 459 19.92 29.25 11.86
CA ARG A 459 20.50 29.97 13.00
C ARG A 459 22.03 29.97 12.96
N THR A 460 22.64 29.06 12.19
CA THR A 460 24.07 29.02 11.96
C THR A 460 24.44 29.85 10.73
N ALA A 461 25.65 30.42 10.72
CA ALA A 461 26.18 31.07 9.53
C ALA A 461 26.93 30.09 8.60
N GLN A 462 26.70 28.78 8.74
CA GLN A 462 27.45 27.76 8.02
C GLN A 462 27.17 27.84 6.51
N PRO A 463 28.22 27.79 5.66
CA PRO A 463 28.09 27.95 4.22
C PRO A 463 27.64 26.67 3.50
N VAL A 464 26.59 26.02 3.98
CA VAL A 464 26.05 24.77 3.41
C VAL A 464 25.12 25.10 2.24
N THR A 465 25.16 24.28 1.18
CA THR A 465 24.21 24.33 0.07
C THR A 465 23.25 23.16 0.19
N VAL A 466 21.95 23.42 0.22
CA VAL A 466 20.90 22.41 0.34
C VAL A 466 19.98 22.48 -0.87
N ILE A 467 19.74 21.35 -1.52
CA ILE A 467 18.81 21.22 -2.65
C ILE A 467 17.76 20.16 -2.28
N ILE A 468 16.48 20.55 -2.28
CA ILE A 468 15.36 19.70 -1.87
C ILE A 468 14.30 19.66 -2.97
N ALA A 469 14.04 18.48 -3.52
CA ALA A 469 12.89 18.22 -4.36
C ALA A 469 11.82 17.49 -3.57
N GLY A 470 10.57 17.98 -3.62
CA GLY A 470 9.44 17.25 -3.09
C GLY A 470 9.05 16.04 -3.95
N GLY A 471 9.31 16.13 -5.26
CA GLY A 471 9.30 15.01 -6.19
C GLY A 471 10.72 14.55 -6.54
N ASP A 472 11.04 14.52 -7.83
CA ASP A 472 12.35 14.08 -8.32
C ASP A 472 13.40 15.22 -8.31
N LEU A 473 14.65 14.87 -7.98
CA LEU A 473 15.82 15.73 -8.15
C LEU A 473 16.72 15.16 -9.25
N VAL A 474 16.79 15.88 -10.38
CA VAL A 474 17.53 15.49 -11.58
C VAL A 474 18.68 16.47 -11.82
N ILE A 475 19.89 15.95 -11.93
CA ILE A 475 21.12 16.73 -12.13
C ILE A 475 21.85 16.19 -13.36
N ASP A 476 21.60 16.81 -14.51
CA ASP A 476 22.26 16.51 -15.79
C ASP A 476 23.45 17.42 -16.06
N GLY A 477 23.45 18.61 -15.47
CA GLY A 477 24.53 19.59 -15.56
C GLY A 477 25.58 19.48 -14.46
N ASP A 478 26.27 20.60 -14.19
CA ASP A 478 27.39 20.64 -13.26
C ASP A 478 27.02 21.36 -11.97
N ILE A 479 27.26 20.75 -10.81
CA ILE A 479 27.21 21.42 -9.51
C ILE A 479 28.64 21.57 -9.00
N CYS A 480 29.10 22.80 -8.84
CA CYS A 480 30.40 23.10 -8.26
C CYS A 480 30.23 24.04 -7.07
N VAL A 481 30.43 23.51 -5.87
CA VAL A 481 30.29 24.29 -4.64
C VAL A 481 31.54 24.15 -3.77
N ASP A 482 31.99 25.27 -3.22
CA ASP A 482 33.16 25.31 -2.35
C ASP A 482 32.85 24.79 -0.92
N GLY A 483 31.58 24.72 -0.51
CA GLY A 483 31.14 24.21 0.80
C GLY A 483 30.38 22.87 0.74
N PRO A 484 29.92 22.33 1.89
CA PRO A 484 29.15 21.09 1.92
C PRO A 484 27.85 21.17 1.10
N LEU A 485 27.47 20.04 0.49
CA LEU A 485 26.28 19.89 -0.34
C LEU A 485 25.35 18.82 0.24
N VAL A 486 24.06 19.17 0.39
CA VAL A 486 23.01 18.25 0.83
C VAL A 486 21.95 18.14 -0.27
N LEU A 487 21.68 16.91 -0.74
CA LEU A 487 20.73 16.60 -1.80
C LEU A 487 19.58 15.74 -1.25
N VAL A 488 18.35 16.23 -1.36
CA VAL A 488 17.16 15.53 -0.87
C VAL A 488 16.14 15.44 -1.99
N ALA A 489 15.58 14.25 -2.19
CA ALA A 489 14.43 14.03 -3.05
C ALA A 489 13.36 13.23 -2.30
N GLY A 490 12.10 13.62 -2.47
CA GLY A 490 10.96 12.81 -2.06
C GLY A 490 10.76 11.58 -2.95
N GLY A 491 11.02 11.75 -4.25
CA GLY A 491 11.07 10.70 -5.26
C GLY A 491 12.50 10.25 -5.55
N TRP A 492 12.89 10.28 -6.82
CA TRP A 492 14.22 9.85 -7.26
C TRP A 492 15.24 10.97 -7.21
N LEU A 493 16.45 10.63 -6.73
CA LEU A 493 17.65 11.44 -6.91
C LEU A 493 18.51 10.85 -8.03
N ARG A 494 18.63 11.59 -9.14
CA ARG A 494 19.39 11.21 -10.32
C ARG A 494 20.50 12.21 -10.60
N VAL A 495 21.70 11.69 -10.76
CA VAL A 495 22.89 12.50 -11.04
C VAL A 495 23.63 11.89 -12.21
N HIS A 496 23.44 12.50 -13.38
CA HIS A 496 24.12 12.16 -14.63
C HIS A 496 25.29 13.10 -14.91
N GLY A 497 25.19 14.36 -14.48
CA GLY A 497 26.23 15.37 -14.61
C GLY A 497 27.28 15.31 -13.49
N ARG A 498 28.15 16.34 -13.42
CA ARG A 498 29.28 16.36 -12.46
C ARG A 498 28.89 17.10 -11.18
N VAL A 499 29.11 16.47 -10.04
CA VAL A 499 29.01 17.12 -8.72
C VAL A 499 30.40 17.22 -8.09
N SER A 500 30.79 18.44 -7.73
CA SER A 500 32.07 18.80 -7.11
C SER A 500 31.81 19.58 -5.84
N ALA A 501 31.97 18.92 -4.69
CA ALA A 501 31.84 19.50 -3.35
C ALA A 501 32.82 18.80 -2.38
N PRO A 502 33.33 19.49 -1.33
CA PRO A 502 34.17 18.85 -0.32
C PRO A 502 33.47 17.66 0.36
N GLU A 503 32.17 17.81 0.60
CA GLU A 503 31.30 16.82 1.20
C GLU A 503 29.93 16.80 0.49
N VAL A 504 29.41 15.60 0.22
CA VAL A 504 28.09 15.40 -0.39
C VAL A 504 27.28 14.44 0.47
N TRP A 505 26.14 14.91 0.97
CA TRP A 505 25.13 14.12 1.67
C TRP A 505 23.91 13.94 0.78
N LYS A 506 23.32 12.75 0.79
CA LYS A 506 22.11 12.48 0.01
C LYS A 506 21.06 11.66 0.76
N SER A 507 19.79 11.83 0.41
CA SER A 507 18.72 10.93 0.83
C SER A 507 18.98 9.48 0.42
N ASP A 508 18.40 8.56 1.18
CA ASP A 508 18.47 7.12 0.97
C ASP A 508 17.79 6.66 -0.33
N LEU A 509 16.85 7.46 -0.84
CA LEU A 509 16.13 7.18 -2.08
C LEU A 509 16.83 7.81 -3.28
N GLY A 510 17.22 6.97 -4.23
CA GLY A 510 17.95 7.35 -5.43
C GLY A 510 19.00 6.29 -5.75
N ASP A 511 18.61 5.35 -6.61
CA ASP A 511 19.52 4.39 -7.22
C ASP A 511 19.91 4.96 -8.59
N GLY A 512 21.14 5.44 -8.76
CA GLY A 512 21.59 5.95 -10.06
C GLY A 512 22.68 7.02 -10.09
N ALA A 513 23.08 7.60 -8.95
CA ALA A 513 24.05 8.71 -8.98
C ALA A 513 25.49 8.22 -9.25
N ARG A 514 26.09 8.65 -10.38
CA ARG A 514 27.55 8.57 -10.61
C ARG A 514 28.22 9.81 -10.03
N LEU A 515 28.44 9.80 -8.71
CA LEU A 515 29.11 10.91 -8.03
C LEU A 515 30.63 10.67 -7.99
N SER A 516 31.40 11.75 -8.19
CA SER A 516 32.88 11.77 -8.19
C SER A 516 33.47 11.21 -6.89
N ARG A 517 32.89 11.63 -5.75
CA ARG A 517 33.09 11.04 -4.43
C ARG A 517 31.89 10.22 -4.01
N ARG A 518 32.13 9.14 -3.23
CA ARG A 518 31.04 8.37 -2.64
C ARG A 518 30.23 9.28 -1.72
N PRO A 519 28.96 9.60 -2.06
CA PRO A 519 28.12 10.41 -1.19
C PRO A 519 27.90 9.68 0.13
N ARG A 520 27.74 10.46 1.20
CA ARG A 520 27.29 9.95 2.49
C ARG A 520 25.77 9.90 2.51
N LEU A 521 25.21 8.88 3.16
CA LEU A 521 23.78 8.86 3.46
C LEU A 521 23.48 9.94 4.47
N LEU A 522 22.44 10.74 4.20
CA LEU A 522 21.97 11.78 5.08
C LEU A 522 21.45 11.13 6.38
N PRO A 523 22.03 11.45 7.56
CA PRO A 523 21.64 10.84 8.83
C PRO A 523 20.44 11.56 9.46
N LEU A 524 19.49 12.02 8.64
CA LEU A 524 18.28 12.72 9.06
C LEU A 524 17.05 11.93 8.64
N ASP A 525 16.00 11.98 9.45
CA ASP A 525 14.69 11.50 9.04
C ASP A 525 14.03 12.51 8.09
N ILE A 526 13.43 12.03 7.01
CA ILE A 526 12.72 12.88 6.06
C ILE A 526 11.26 12.90 6.49
N ASP A 527 10.95 13.85 7.37
CA ASP A 527 9.62 14.02 7.94
C ASP A 527 8.59 14.46 6.89
N PRO A 528 7.38 13.88 6.88
CA PRO A 528 6.30 14.33 6.01
C PRO A 528 5.68 15.64 6.55
N PRO A 529 5.04 16.47 5.68
CA PRO A 529 4.27 17.61 6.13
C PRO A 529 3.20 17.20 7.15
N THR A 530 2.98 18.02 8.17
CA THR A 530 1.88 17.83 9.13
C THR A 530 0.54 18.30 8.58
N ALA A 531 0.57 19.20 7.59
CA ALA A 531 -0.56 19.74 6.85
C ALA A 531 -0.20 19.83 5.37
N ASP A 532 -1.19 19.81 4.49
CA ASP A 532 -0.94 20.01 3.07
C ASP A 532 -0.53 21.47 2.79
N THR A 533 0.67 21.60 2.22
CA THR A 533 1.31 22.87 1.86
C THR A 533 1.37 23.11 0.35
N LEU A 534 0.88 22.18 -0.48
CA LEU A 534 0.97 22.29 -1.93
C LEU A 534 0.28 23.56 -2.44
N ARG A 535 0.94 24.26 -3.36
CA ARG A 535 0.40 25.45 -4.02
C ARG A 535 -0.28 25.13 -5.33
N GLU A 536 0.16 24.08 -5.99
CA GLU A 536 -0.29 23.65 -7.30
C GLU A 536 -0.58 22.15 -7.25
N ALA A 537 -1.36 21.65 -8.20
CA ALA A 537 -1.53 20.22 -8.36
C ALA A 537 -0.20 19.60 -8.78
N GLN A 538 0.13 18.49 -8.14
CA GLN A 538 1.35 17.74 -8.35
C GLN A 538 0.99 16.28 -8.65
N SER A 539 1.82 15.62 -9.44
CA SER A 539 1.63 14.26 -9.92
C SER A 539 2.89 13.43 -9.67
N TRP A 540 2.67 12.22 -9.17
CA TRP A 540 3.71 11.24 -8.94
C TRP A 540 3.35 9.94 -9.61
N THR A 541 4.36 9.26 -10.13
CA THR A 541 4.14 8.01 -10.84
C THR A 541 5.16 6.98 -10.44
N VAL A 542 4.77 5.71 -10.41
CA VAL A 542 5.71 4.59 -10.34
C VAL A 542 5.31 3.52 -11.33
N LEU A 543 6.30 2.91 -11.97
CA LEU A 543 6.11 1.72 -12.79
C LEU A 543 6.47 0.47 -11.98
N SER A 544 5.72 -0.61 -12.13
CA SER A 544 6.19 -1.91 -11.69
C SER A 544 7.23 -2.46 -12.67
N ALA A 545 8.06 -3.38 -12.17
CA ALA A 545 8.74 -4.34 -13.06
C ALA A 545 7.71 -5.06 -13.96
N PRO A 546 8.09 -5.47 -15.18
CA PRO A 546 7.20 -6.22 -16.05
C PRO A 546 6.86 -7.57 -15.44
N PHE A 547 5.57 -7.89 -15.45
CA PHE A 547 5.06 -9.19 -15.10
C PHE A 547 4.67 -9.94 -16.36
N SER A 548 5.39 -11.03 -16.61
CA SER A 548 5.03 -12.01 -17.63
C SER A 548 4.62 -13.31 -16.94
N PRO A 549 3.38 -13.80 -17.15
CA PRO A 549 3.05 -15.19 -16.90
C PRO A 549 4.00 -16.11 -17.67
N ARG A 550 4.18 -17.35 -17.22
CA ARG A 550 5.14 -18.28 -17.85
C ARG A 550 4.61 -18.86 -19.16
N GLU A 551 3.32 -18.67 -19.43
CA GLU A 551 2.61 -19.25 -20.56
C GLU A 551 2.73 -18.39 -21.83
N GLU A 552 2.84 -19.04 -23.00
CA GLU A 552 3.12 -18.37 -24.29
C GLU A 552 1.93 -17.56 -24.84
N SER A 553 0.71 -17.83 -24.38
CA SER A 553 -0.50 -17.10 -24.80
C SER A 553 -1.29 -16.66 -23.57
N VAL A 554 -1.31 -15.35 -23.37
CA VAL A 554 -2.00 -14.69 -22.26
C VAL A 554 -3.03 -13.75 -22.85
N ARG A 555 -4.25 -13.80 -22.32
CA ARG A 555 -5.27 -12.78 -22.53
C ARG A 555 -5.64 -12.20 -21.18
N TRP A 556 -5.31 -10.94 -20.96
CA TRP A 556 -5.73 -10.20 -19.78
C TRP A 556 -7.25 -10.10 -19.74
N THR A 557 -7.85 -10.29 -18.56
CA THR A 557 -9.30 -10.34 -18.37
C THR A 557 -9.85 -9.26 -17.44
N GLY A 558 -8.98 -8.65 -16.63
CA GLY A 558 -9.38 -7.57 -15.75
C GLY A 558 -8.34 -7.26 -14.69
N ALA A 559 -8.68 -6.29 -13.85
CA ALA A 559 -7.92 -5.94 -12.66
C ALA A 559 -8.86 -5.49 -11.54
N ARG A 560 -8.46 -5.69 -10.29
CA ARG A 560 -9.03 -5.01 -9.12
C ARG A 560 -7.96 -4.20 -8.42
N VAL A 561 -8.32 -3.00 -7.99
CA VAL A 561 -7.40 -2.06 -7.34
C VAL A 561 -7.96 -1.75 -5.95
N ALA A 562 -7.15 -2.00 -4.92
CA ALA A 562 -7.42 -1.51 -3.58
C ALA A 562 -6.58 -0.23 -3.37
N SER A 563 -7.27 0.90 -3.21
CA SER A 563 -6.62 2.21 -3.06
C SER A 563 -7.41 3.11 -2.12
N ASP A 564 -6.71 4.03 -1.47
CA ASP A 564 -7.27 5.09 -0.64
C ASP A 564 -6.83 6.44 -1.24
N PRO A 565 -7.76 7.25 -1.77
CA PRO A 565 -7.41 8.50 -2.44
C PRO A 565 -6.94 9.59 -1.47
N GLY A 566 -7.16 9.45 -0.15
CA GLY A 566 -6.85 10.50 0.81
C GLY A 566 -7.48 11.86 0.43
N LEU A 567 -6.66 12.91 0.37
CA LEU A 567 -7.06 14.24 -0.15
C LEU A 567 -6.76 14.43 -1.65
N GLY A 568 -6.24 13.42 -2.32
CA GLY A 568 -5.83 13.46 -3.72
C GLY A 568 -6.62 12.47 -4.58
N TRP A 569 -5.92 11.85 -5.52
CA TRP A 569 -6.43 10.77 -6.34
C TRP A 569 -5.35 9.72 -6.56
N ALA A 570 -5.78 8.48 -6.81
CA ALA A 570 -4.94 7.37 -7.22
C ALA A 570 -5.55 6.74 -8.47
N ARG A 571 -4.71 6.43 -9.46
CA ARG A 571 -5.11 5.77 -10.71
C ARG A 571 -4.09 4.69 -11.05
N VAL A 572 -4.57 3.52 -11.46
CA VAL A 572 -3.72 2.45 -11.97
C VAL A 572 -4.04 2.26 -13.43
N ARG A 573 -3.03 2.39 -14.28
CA ARG A 573 -3.08 2.09 -15.71
C ARG A 573 -2.15 0.93 -16.03
N TYR A 574 -2.31 0.37 -17.21
CA TYR A 574 -1.61 -0.84 -17.62
C TYR A 574 -0.83 -0.57 -18.90
N LEU A 575 0.41 -1.05 -18.92
CA LEU A 575 1.30 -1.00 -20.09
C LEU A 575 1.61 -2.44 -20.49
N GLY A 576 1.27 -2.81 -21.71
CA GLY A 576 1.66 -4.07 -22.29
C GLY A 576 3.09 -4.00 -22.84
N GLU A 577 3.88 -5.05 -22.67
CA GLU A 577 5.14 -5.22 -23.39
C GLU A 577 5.07 -6.49 -24.26
N ARG A 578 5.55 -6.40 -25.50
CA ARG A 578 5.75 -7.57 -26.37
C ARG A 578 7.07 -7.46 -27.14
N THR A 579 7.76 -8.58 -27.29
CA THR A 579 9.01 -8.64 -28.05
C THR A 579 8.71 -8.84 -29.53
N LEU A 580 9.14 -7.90 -30.37
CA LEU A 580 9.02 -7.98 -31.83
C LEU A 580 10.00 -9.04 -32.40
N PRO A 581 9.78 -9.51 -33.64
CA PRO A 581 10.72 -10.41 -34.31
C PRO A 581 12.15 -9.86 -34.44
N SER A 582 12.32 -8.53 -34.39
CA SER A 582 13.62 -7.85 -34.36
C SER A 582 14.37 -8.00 -33.03
N GLY A 583 13.69 -8.45 -31.98
CA GLY A 583 14.18 -8.45 -30.59
C GLY A 583 13.91 -7.14 -29.84
N GLU A 584 13.35 -6.12 -30.49
CA GLU A 584 12.94 -4.88 -29.84
C GLU A 584 11.68 -5.10 -28.99
N ILE A 585 11.58 -4.41 -27.86
CA ILE A 585 10.39 -4.44 -27.00
C ILE A 585 9.44 -3.34 -27.47
N GLU A 586 8.27 -3.72 -27.97
CA GLU A 586 7.17 -2.80 -28.23
C GLU A 586 6.32 -2.62 -26.97
N ARG A 587 5.96 -1.37 -26.69
CA ARG A 587 5.09 -0.99 -25.57
C ARG A 587 3.70 -0.61 -26.08
N ILE A 588 2.67 -1.19 -25.47
CA ILE A 588 1.26 -0.96 -25.78
C ILE A 588 0.61 -0.25 -24.59
N GLY A 589 -0.15 0.82 -24.84
CA GLY A 589 -0.78 1.63 -23.80
C GLY A 589 -0.06 2.97 -23.55
N PRO A 590 -0.30 3.64 -22.41
CA PRO A 590 -1.06 3.15 -21.25
C PRO A 590 -2.57 3.02 -21.51
N VAL A 591 -3.21 2.04 -20.87
CA VAL A 591 -4.68 1.83 -20.92
C VAL A 591 -5.27 1.74 -19.50
N ASP A 592 -6.55 2.10 -19.35
CA ASP A 592 -7.25 2.02 -18.05
C ASP A 592 -7.77 0.62 -17.72
N ASP A 593 -7.94 -0.23 -18.73
CA ASP A 593 -8.43 -1.59 -18.59
C ASP A 593 -7.44 -2.55 -19.25
N PRO A 594 -6.88 -3.54 -18.52
CA PRO A 594 -5.91 -4.45 -19.09
C PRO A 594 -6.50 -5.32 -20.20
N LEU A 595 -7.83 -5.43 -20.33
CA LEU A 595 -8.50 -6.08 -21.49
C LEU A 595 -8.07 -5.48 -22.84
N LEU A 596 -7.64 -4.21 -22.85
CA LEU A 596 -7.18 -3.52 -24.05
C LEU A 596 -5.72 -3.83 -24.43
N LEU A 597 -5.00 -4.58 -23.59
CA LEU A 597 -3.64 -5.06 -23.86
C LEU A 597 -3.66 -6.36 -24.67
N GLU A 598 -4.38 -6.35 -25.79
CA GLU A 598 -4.49 -7.52 -26.67
C GLU A 598 -3.09 -8.02 -27.08
N GLU A 599 -2.88 -9.34 -26.99
CA GLU A 599 -1.64 -10.01 -27.39
C GLU A 599 -0.37 -9.60 -26.64
N SER A 600 -0.49 -8.90 -25.51
CA SER A 600 0.67 -8.53 -24.71
C SER A 600 1.01 -9.64 -23.71
N PRO A 601 2.16 -10.35 -23.86
CA PRO A 601 2.57 -11.42 -22.94
C PRO A 601 3.05 -10.90 -21.58
N ALA A 602 3.27 -9.60 -21.45
CA ALA A 602 3.77 -8.98 -20.23
C ALA A 602 2.99 -7.70 -19.93
N VAL A 603 2.71 -7.44 -18.65
CA VAL A 603 2.06 -6.21 -18.20
C VAL A 603 2.91 -5.50 -17.15
N ARG A 604 2.94 -4.18 -17.21
CA ARG A 604 3.42 -3.30 -16.15
C ARG A 604 2.27 -2.51 -15.58
N LEU A 605 2.31 -2.29 -14.27
CA LEU A 605 1.43 -1.34 -13.59
C LEU A 605 2.06 0.05 -13.70
N LEU A 606 1.27 1.01 -14.19
CA LEU A 606 1.56 2.44 -14.14
C LEU A 606 0.66 3.02 -13.05
N ILE A 607 1.21 3.23 -11.86
CA ILE A 607 0.48 3.78 -10.73
C ILE A 607 0.74 5.28 -10.70
N GLU A 608 -0.32 6.05 -10.85
CA GLU A 608 -0.32 7.50 -10.82
C GLU A 608 -1.04 7.98 -9.58
N LEU A 609 -0.39 8.87 -8.84
CA LEU A 609 -0.90 9.50 -7.66
C LEU A 609 -0.88 11.00 -7.90
N GLY A 610 -1.92 11.71 -7.49
CA GLY A 610 -1.88 13.17 -7.59
C GLY A 610 -2.54 13.83 -6.40
N MET A 611 -2.05 15.00 -6.06
CA MET A 611 -2.58 15.82 -4.99
C MET A 611 -2.63 17.28 -5.42
N GLY A 612 -3.73 17.95 -5.09
CA GLY A 612 -3.91 19.37 -5.32
C GLY A 612 -3.76 20.17 -4.03
N PRO A 613 -3.72 21.52 -4.13
CA PRO A 613 -3.75 22.38 -2.95
C PRO A 613 -5.01 22.14 -2.12
N ALA A 614 -4.84 21.75 -0.86
CA ALA A 614 -5.91 21.65 0.11
C ALA A 614 -6.30 22.99 0.75
N ARG A 615 -7.38 22.95 1.56
CA ARG A 615 -7.71 24.08 2.43
C ARG A 615 -6.63 24.24 3.52
N PRO A 616 -6.25 25.47 3.89
CA PRO A 616 -5.28 25.71 4.95
C PRO A 616 -5.62 24.93 6.23
N GLY A 617 -4.63 24.22 6.77
CA GLY A 617 -4.76 23.45 8.00
C GLY A 617 -5.37 22.05 7.82
N GLN A 618 -5.68 21.61 6.60
CA GLN A 618 -6.00 20.20 6.38
C GLN A 618 -4.78 19.32 6.64
N PRO A 619 -4.97 18.17 7.33
CA PRO A 619 -3.88 17.25 7.58
C PRO A 619 -3.33 16.70 6.26
N TRP A 620 -2.04 16.40 6.23
CA TRP A 620 -1.44 15.67 5.13
C TRP A 620 -1.98 14.23 5.10
N LEU A 621 -2.75 13.90 4.06
CA LEU A 621 -3.34 12.57 3.86
C LEU A 621 -3.12 12.16 2.40
N PRO A 622 -1.95 11.58 2.07
CA PRO A 622 -1.60 11.26 0.70
C PRO A 622 -2.42 10.11 0.13
N PRO A 623 -2.74 10.14 -1.18
CA PRO A 623 -3.28 8.98 -1.87
C PRO A 623 -2.30 7.80 -1.76
N ARG A 624 -2.86 6.59 -1.73
CA ARG A 624 -2.10 5.35 -1.71
C ARG A 624 -2.82 4.23 -2.46
N VAL A 625 -2.03 3.28 -2.97
CA VAL A 625 -2.51 2.01 -3.53
C VAL A 625 -1.96 0.88 -2.69
N ASP A 626 -2.85 0.08 -2.11
CA ASP A 626 -2.52 -1.03 -1.21
C ASP A 626 -2.27 -2.32 -1.98
N SER A 627 -3.08 -2.60 -3.02
CA SER A 627 -2.84 -3.76 -3.88
C SER A 627 -3.48 -3.62 -5.26
N VAL A 628 -2.93 -4.36 -6.21
CA VAL A 628 -3.53 -4.56 -7.54
C VAL A 628 -3.61 -6.05 -7.82
N GLU A 629 -4.80 -6.59 -8.03
CA GLU A 629 -5.07 -7.96 -8.45
C GLU A 629 -5.27 -7.96 -9.96
N LEU A 630 -4.36 -8.60 -10.71
CA LEU A 630 -4.47 -8.77 -12.16
C LEU A 630 -5.02 -10.16 -12.48
N THR A 631 -5.99 -10.24 -13.39
CA THR A 631 -6.54 -11.53 -13.86
C THR A 631 -6.29 -11.73 -15.35
N TRP A 632 -5.92 -12.94 -15.75
CA TRP A 632 -5.72 -13.32 -17.15
C TRP A 632 -6.18 -14.74 -17.40
N VAL A 633 -6.34 -15.09 -18.66
CA VAL A 633 -6.56 -16.46 -19.09
C VAL A 633 -5.45 -16.92 -20.03
N THR A 634 -5.14 -18.21 -19.98
CA THR A 634 -4.19 -18.85 -20.90
C THR A 634 -4.94 -19.70 -21.92
N GLY A 635 -4.73 -19.45 -23.22
CA GLY A 635 -5.41 -20.17 -24.30
C GLY A 635 -4.46 -20.94 -25.20
N ALA A 636 -4.86 -22.14 -25.64
CA ALA A 636 -4.17 -22.88 -26.71
C ALA A 636 -4.79 -22.53 -28.07
N ASP A 637 -3.99 -21.90 -28.93
CA ASP A 637 -4.24 -21.58 -30.34
C ASP A 637 -5.47 -20.74 -30.70
N ARG A 638 -5.19 -19.60 -31.35
CA ARG A 638 -6.14 -18.93 -32.25
C ARG A 638 -6.55 -19.92 -33.37
N PRO A 639 -7.82 -19.90 -33.82
CA PRO A 639 -8.26 -20.71 -34.95
C PRO A 639 -7.51 -20.39 -36.25
#